data_AF-J3EUE9-F1
#
_entry.id   AF-J3EUE9-F1
#
_cell.length_a   1.000
_cell.length_b   1.000
_cell.length_c   1.000
_cell.angle_alpha   90.00
_cell.angle_beta   90.00
_cell.angle_gamma   90.00
#
_symmetry.space_group_name_H-M   'P 1'
#
loop_
_entity.id
_entity.type
_entity.pdbx_description
1 polymer ?
#
loop_
_entity_poly.entity_id
_entity_poly.type
_entity_poly.pdbx_seq_one_letter_code
_entity_poly.pdbx_strand_id
1 'polypeptide(L)'
;MNPIARIEQELDSFPETLTLYREQLKRWFNQAADQASRAADLPSLMGMERLIKLGSTTTAVSSGDDGFFSSVAQCPDGGILEIESKFESVYDIPLGNISVDVIAMDGGETTPVKLDENGKGQFVGTPGKFYRVHVQSEVTPTQIEDLFASYDGLTKELDGWLRGEWAGFKPQWSQSTFVAAGNGLLAGSWKAIVGVWDSISLLSDILQNPRKFVGRLGSGAEQLATLAKDFPATMAKVQLLVSDEAALCLLLRTASLWLDMLPASEIAGKTAEVASTLVVQLLIDLLIGIVLTFAGAGAGIAYLGLRLAHHGARFVSAVTGFIKAIFTILDRFMTYVDRYKTVAARGVAAGLKQGRMQLRWDAKRNTTLKQNEPHDNVPDQAKNPNGDSADSANKTATNKCPVSMVTGEELLTLTDGALDGVLPFDFTRLYRTSAADIDRGLGFGWSHSLSHRLDIDGASVIWTDHENRRTTFPLPSAERPTIHNSLSRAAIYLGNEPEELILAQAGDDARFYHFRNGRMTAISDAYDNRLRITRDRQERIQRLDNGAGRALCLRYERSHLVAVDYQVFVPAPTLEACWKTEQTLVSYAYDERAQLIEATNAAGESERYDYDDQHVILQRQLAGGASFFWEWERSGKAARCIRHWASFAQMDARYVWDDAGSVTV
;
A
#
# COMPACT_ATOMS: atom_id res chain seq x y z
N MET A 1 11.66 29.21 -0.80
CA MET A 1 10.51 30.03 -0.33
C MET A 1 10.81 30.56 1.06
N ASN A 2 10.33 31.77 1.40
CA ASN A 2 10.41 32.31 2.77
C ASN A 2 9.56 31.42 3.72
N PRO A 3 10.07 30.97 4.89
CA PRO A 3 9.32 30.13 5.84
C PRO A 3 7.96 30.70 6.26
N ILE A 4 7.86 32.03 6.45
CA ILE A 4 6.60 32.69 6.81
C ILE A 4 5.57 32.55 5.69
N ALA A 5 5.96 32.84 4.44
CA ALA A 5 5.08 32.74 3.27
C ALA A 5 4.60 31.30 3.04
N ARG A 6 5.44 30.31 3.39
CA ARG A 6 5.08 28.90 3.31
C ARG A 6 4.01 28.50 4.32
N ILE A 7 4.17 28.90 5.58
CA ILE A 7 3.19 28.63 6.64
C ILE A 7 1.84 29.28 6.29
N GLU A 8 1.87 30.52 5.78
CA GLU A 8 0.66 31.22 5.34
C GLU A 8 -0.06 30.49 4.20
N GLN A 9 0.68 30.01 3.20
CA GLN A 9 0.10 29.19 2.12
C GLN A 9 -0.53 27.89 2.64
N GLU A 10 0.13 27.21 3.59
CA GLU A 10 -0.41 25.98 4.17
C GLU A 10 -1.67 26.24 5.02
N LEU A 11 -1.73 27.35 5.76
CA LEU A 11 -2.93 27.80 6.46
C LEU A 11 -4.08 28.13 5.51
N ASP A 12 -3.79 28.76 4.38
CA ASP A 12 -4.81 29.08 3.36
C ASP A 12 -5.38 27.82 2.69
N SER A 13 -4.61 26.73 2.64
CA SER A 13 -5.08 25.42 2.15
C SER A 13 -5.88 24.61 3.18
N PHE A 14 -5.88 24.99 4.46
CA PHE A 14 -6.50 24.19 5.53
C PHE A 14 -8.01 23.93 5.32
N PRO A 15 -8.84 24.90 4.88
CA PRO A 15 -10.26 24.66 4.61
C PRO A 15 -10.51 23.58 3.55
N GLU A 16 -9.55 23.32 2.65
CA GLU A 16 -9.65 22.32 1.59
C GLU A 16 -9.20 20.91 2.02
N THR A 17 -8.83 20.73 3.29
CA THR A 17 -8.28 19.46 3.81
C THR A 17 -9.19 18.25 3.52
N LEU A 18 -10.50 18.39 3.76
CA LEU A 18 -11.45 17.31 3.52
C LEU A 18 -11.73 17.09 2.02
N THR A 19 -11.59 18.13 1.19
CA THR A 19 -11.67 18.03 -0.27
C THR A 19 -10.49 17.24 -0.82
N LEU A 20 -9.27 17.53 -0.35
CA LEU A 20 -8.04 16.79 -0.69
C LEU A 20 -8.13 15.33 -0.24
N TYR A 21 -8.61 15.08 0.98
CA TYR A 21 -8.87 13.74 1.50
C TYR A 21 -9.88 12.97 0.62
N ARG A 22 -10.98 13.62 0.19
CA ARG A 22 -11.98 13.05 -0.74
C ARG A 22 -11.38 12.68 -2.09
N GLU A 23 -10.59 13.55 -2.69
CA GLU A 23 -9.95 13.27 -3.98
C GLU A 23 -8.98 12.09 -3.93
N GLN A 24 -8.23 11.96 -2.84
CA GLN A 24 -7.30 10.84 -2.65
C GLN A 24 -8.04 9.51 -2.46
N LEU A 25 -9.16 9.52 -1.73
CA LEU A 25 -10.02 8.35 -1.61
C LEU A 25 -10.62 7.92 -2.96
N LYS A 26 -11.19 8.87 -3.73
CA LYS A 26 -11.74 8.57 -5.07
C LYS A 26 -10.70 7.92 -6.00
N ARG A 27 -9.44 8.38 -5.95
CA ARG A 27 -8.36 7.82 -6.77
C ARG A 27 -7.93 6.42 -6.31
N TRP A 28 -7.94 6.14 -5.01
CA TRP A 28 -7.70 4.79 -4.48
C TRP A 28 -8.83 3.82 -4.87
N PHE A 29 -10.09 4.25 -4.76
CA PHE A 29 -11.25 3.45 -5.16
C PHE A 29 -11.20 3.09 -6.65
N ASN A 30 -10.88 4.05 -7.52
CA ASN A 30 -10.75 3.78 -8.96
C ASN A 30 -9.61 2.80 -9.27
N GLN A 31 -8.50 2.84 -8.52
CA GLN A 31 -7.39 1.89 -8.68
C GLN A 31 -7.69 0.49 -8.12
N ALA A 32 -8.48 0.40 -7.03
CA ALA A 32 -8.89 -0.87 -6.44
C ALA A 32 -10.01 -1.55 -7.26
N ALA A 33 -10.91 -0.77 -7.86
CA ALA A 33 -11.96 -1.25 -8.77
C ALA A 33 -11.38 -1.91 -10.03
N ASP A 34 -10.25 -1.39 -10.55
CA ASP A 34 -9.53 -2.00 -11.68
C ASP A 34 -8.88 -3.36 -11.34
N GLN A 35 -8.79 -3.75 -10.06
CA GLN A 35 -8.11 -4.98 -9.62
C GLN A 35 -9.03 -6.10 -9.09
N ALA A 36 -10.36 -5.93 -9.02
CA ALA A 36 -11.23 -6.91 -8.36
C ALA A 36 -12.40 -7.42 -9.24
N SER A 37 -12.21 -8.58 -9.86
CA SER A 37 -13.27 -9.36 -10.53
C SER A 37 -14.03 -10.31 -9.57
N ARG A 38 -14.02 -10.10 -8.25
CA ARG A 38 -14.85 -10.88 -7.33
C ARG A 38 -15.52 -10.00 -6.29
N ALA A 39 -16.81 -9.78 -6.51
CA ALA A 39 -17.77 -9.24 -5.55
C ALA A 39 -17.82 -10.14 -4.29
N ALA A 40 -17.37 -9.61 -3.15
CA ALA A 40 -17.80 -10.05 -1.82
C ALA A 40 -17.24 -9.19 -0.67
N ASP A 41 -16.17 -8.40 -0.85
CA ASP A 41 -15.59 -7.59 0.25
C ASP A 41 -14.87 -6.33 -0.30
N LEU A 42 -15.62 -5.40 -0.92
CA LEU A 42 -15.08 -4.08 -1.25
C LEU A 42 -15.13 -3.17 -0.01
N PRO A 43 -13.99 -2.63 0.46
CA PRO A 43 -13.96 -1.75 1.64
C PRO A 43 -14.83 -0.51 1.41
N SER A 44 -15.68 -0.18 2.39
CA SER A 44 -16.59 0.98 2.30
C SER A 44 -15.81 2.30 2.27
N LEU A 45 -16.30 3.24 1.46
CA LEU A 45 -15.77 4.60 1.39
C LEU A 45 -15.92 5.21 2.80
N MET A 46 -14.80 5.56 3.45
CA MET A 46 -14.71 6.07 4.83
C MET A 46 -14.81 5.06 5.99
N GLY A 47 -14.86 3.75 5.75
CA GLY A 47 -15.19 2.80 6.83
C GLY A 47 -16.61 2.97 7.39
N MET A 48 -17.45 3.76 6.72
CA MET A 48 -18.88 3.92 7.06
C MET A 48 -19.69 2.92 6.24
N GLU A 49 -19.96 1.74 6.81
CA GLU A 49 -20.86 0.77 6.20
C GLU A 49 -22.29 1.31 6.20
N ARG A 50 -23.10 1.02 5.19
CA ARG A 50 -24.53 1.29 5.20
C ARG A 50 -25.23 0.22 6.04
N LEU A 51 -25.95 0.64 7.08
CA LEU A 51 -26.80 -0.21 7.90
C LEU A 51 -28.24 -0.18 7.37
N ILE A 52 -28.76 -1.37 7.03
CA ILE A 52 -30.18 -1.60 6.80
C ILE A 52 -30.75 -2.41 7.95
N LYS A 53 -31.73 -1.84 8.62
CA LYS A 53 -32.54 -2.53 9.62
C LYS A 53 -33.88 -2.92 9.01
N LEU A 54 -34.25 -4.18 9.14
CA LEU A 54 -35.56 -4.72 8.79
C LEU A 54 -36.15 -5.39 10.04
N GLY A 55 -37.15 -4.76 10.64
CA GLY A 55 -37.73 -5.20 11.91
C GLY A 55 -36.67 -5.26 13.03
N SER A 56 -36.38 -6.46 13.52
CA SER A 56 -35.38 -6.72 14.58
C SER A 56 -33.99 -7.06 14.05
N THR A 57 -33.81 -7.17 12.73
CA THR A 57 -32.55 -7.58 12.09
C THR A 57 -31.82 -6.37 11.50
N THR A 58 -30.49 -6.36 11.61
CA THR A 58 -29.62 -5.30 11.06
C THR A 58 -28.55 -5.93 10.18
N THR A 59 -28.28 -5.32 9.03
CA THR A 59 -27.25 -5.75 8.07
C THR A 59 -26.37 -4.57 7.72
N ALA A 60 -25.05 -4.75 7.78
CA ALA A 60 -24.06 -3.74 7.42
C ALA A 60 -23.49 -4.06 6.03
N VAL A 61 -23.36 -3.05 5.18
CA VAL A 61 -23.09 -3.23 3.74
C VAL A 61 -22.18 -2.14 3.19
N SER A 62 -21.36 -2.46 2.19
CA SER A 62 -20.51 -1.47 1.54
C SER A 62 -21.32 -0.38 0.83
N SER A 63 -20.85 0.87 0.92
CA SER A 63 -21.49 2.05 0.33
C SER A 63 -21.35 2.14 -1.20
N GLY A 64 -20.53 1.27 -1.80
CA GLY A 64 -20.27 1.21 -3.25
C GLY A 64 -20.88 0.02 -3.99
N ASP A 65 -21.57 -0.90 -3.31
CA ASP A 65 -22.23 -2.03 -3.97
C ASP A 65 -23.60 -1.62 -4.54
N ASP A 66 -23.80 -1.87 -5.83
CA ASP A 66 -24.96 -1.53 -6.66
C ASP A 66 -26.14 -2.52 -6.52
N GLY A 67 -26.00 -3.55 -5.70
CA GLY A 67 -27.08 -4.49 -5.39
C GLY A 67 -26.75 -5.41 -4.23
N PHE A 68 -27.50 -5.30 -3.14
CA PHE A 68 -27.34 -6.18 -1.98
C PHE A 68 -28.67 -6.54 -1.31
N PHE A 69 -28.69 -7.69 -0.65
CA PHE A 69 -29.83 -8.17 0.13
C PHE A 69 -29.56 -8.07 1.63
N SER A 70 -30.53 -7.59 2.40
CA SER A 70 -30.49 -7.63 3.87
C SER A 70 -30.63 -9.06 4.40
N SER A 71 -30.30 -9.24 5.68
CA SER A 71 -30.74 -10.40 6.44
C SER A 71 -32.28 -10.53 6.46
N VAL A 72 -32.75 -11.76 6.65
CA VAL A 72 -34.16 -12.13 6.59
C VAL A 72 -34.84 -11.83 7.92
N ALA A 73 -35.93 -11.08 7.91
CA ALA A 73 -36.74 -10.78 9.09
C ALA A 73 -38.11 -11.48 9.00
N GLN A 74 -38.61 -11.93 10.16
CA GLN A 74 -39.99 -12.42 10.27
C GLN A 74 -40.95 -11.26 10.53
N CYS A 75 -42.07 -11.22 9.80
CA CYS A 75 -43.10 -10.22 10.02
C CYS A 75 -43.80 -10.44 11.37
N PRO A 76 -43.86 -9.42 12.25
CA PRO A 76 -44.50 -9.54 13.56
C PRO A 76 -46.02 -9.71 13.44
N ASP A 77 -46.67 -10.13 14.52
CA ASP A 77 -48.12 -10.36 14.58
C ASP A 77 -48.97 -9.12 14.20
N GLY A 78 -48.40 -7.92 14.36
CA GLY A 78 -49.00 -6.65 13.94
C GLY A 78 -48.94 -6.36 12.44
N GLY A 79 -48.29 -7.22 11.63
CA GLY A 79 -48.26 -7.12 10.17
C GLY A 79 -47.38 -6.00 9.60
N ILE A 80 -46.63 -5.26 10.43
CA ILE A 80 -45.81 -4.12 9.98
C ILE A 80 -44.33 -4.43 10.19
N LEU A 81 -43.54 -4.33 9.12
CA LEU A 81 -42.09 -4.35 9.15
C LEU A 81 -41.56 -2.93 8.97
N GLU A 82 -40.85 -2.43 9.98
CA GLU A 82 -40.14 -1.16 9.89
C GLU A 82 -38.82 -1.36 9.15
N ILE A 83 -38.51 -0.44 8.26
CA ILE A 83 -37.28 -0.39 7.49
C ILE A 83 -36.56 0.91 7.84
N GLU A 84 -35.28 0.80 8.18
CA GLU A 84 -34.42 1.95 8.46
C GLU A 84 -33.10 1.79 7.71
N SER A 85 -32.69 2.84 7.00
CA SER A 85 -31.43 2.92 6.26
C SER A 85 -30.61 4.08 6.80
N LYS A 86 -29.38 3.79 7.23
CA LYS A 86 -28.45 4.78 7.79
C LYS A 86 -27.01 4.38 7.51
N PHE A 87 -26.06 5.30 7.66
CA PHE A 87 -24.64 4.91 7.74
C PHE A 87 -24.30 4.40 9.14
N GLU A 88 -23.38 3.44 9.22
CA GLU A 88 -22.59 3.08 10.39
C GLU A 88 -21.59 4.21 10.66
N SER A 89 -22.19 5.31 11.06
CA SER A 89 -21.53 6.42 11.73
C SER A 89 -22.23 6.54 13.06
N VAL A 90 -21.50 6.94 14.09
CA VAL A 90 -22.05 7.03 15.44
C VAL A 90 -23.14 8.10 15.57
N TYR A 91 -23.43 8.85 14.49
CA TYR A 91 -24.50 9.82 14.39
C TYR A 91 -25.81 9.31 13.76
N ASP A 92 -25.92 8.01 13.45
CA ASP A 92 -27.13 7.43 12.82
C ASP A 92 -27.56 8.29 11.63
N ILE A 93 -26.63 8.62 10.73
CA ILE A 93 -26.87 9.55 9.63
C ILE A 93 -27.93 8.91 8.72
N PRO A 94 -29.15 9.47 8.63
CA PRO A 94 -30.22 8.86 7.88
C PRO A 94 -29.91 8.87 6.39
N LEU A 95 -30.12 7.73 5.74
CA LEU A 95 -30.03 7.59 4.29
C LEU A 95 -31.44 7.60 3.71
N GLY A 96 -31.98 8.81 3.57
CA GLY A 96 -33.33 9.05 3.08
C GLY A 96 -33.48 9.19 1.58
N ASN A 97 -34.73 9.27 1.12
CA ASN A 97 -35.13 9.48 -0.28
C ASN A 97 -34.70 8.39 -1.27
N ILE A 98 -34.41 7.20 -0.77
CA ILE A 98 -34.05 6.03 -1.56
C ILE A 98 -35.22 5.04 -1.64
N SER A 99 -35.23 4.21 -2.67
CA SER A 99 -36.21 3.14 -2.81
C SER A 99 -35.56 1.80 -2.48
N VAL A 100 -36.29 0.98 -1.72
CA VAL A 100 -35.86 -0.36 -1.34
C VAL A 100 -36.96 -1.36 -1.70
N ASP A 101 -36.56 -2.53 -2.16
CA ASP A 101 -37.45 -3.60 -2.57
C ASP A 101 -37.60 -4.62 -1.45
N VAL A 102 -38.81 -4.79 -0.92
CA VAL A 102 -39.10 -5.85 0.04
C VAL A 102 -39.51 -7.11 -0.71
N ILE A 103 -38.78 -8.20 -0.50
CA ILE A 103 -38.95 -9.47 -1.19
C ILE A 103 -39.48 -10.50 -0.21
N ALA A 104 -40.63 -11.10 -0.53
CA ALA A 104 -41.16 -12.25 0.20
C ALA A 104 -40.29 -13.49 -0.08
N MET A 105 -39.83 -14.16 0.97
CA MET A 105 -39.04 -15.40 0.80
C MET A 105 -39.86 -16.54 0.21
N ASP A 106 -41.18 -16.51 0.42
CA ASP A 106 -42.12 -17.48 -0.11
C ASP A 106 -42.71 -16.92 -1.43
N GLY A 107 -42.19 -17.38 -2.57
CA GLY A 107 -42.71 -17.04 -3.90
C GLY A 107 -42.03 -15.86 -4.61
N GLY A 108 -41.12 -15.12 -3.95
CA GLY A 108 -40.26 -14.12 -4.58
C GLY A 108 -40.97 -12.83 -5.01
N GLU A 109 -42.17 -12.56 -4.50
CA GLU A 109 -42.91 -11.32 -4.77
C GLU A 109 -42.15 -10.12 -4.21
N THR A 110 -41.94 -9.10 -5.05
CA THR A 110 -41.15 -7.90 -4.74
C THR A 110 -42.06 -6.68 -4.64
N THR A 111 -41.99 -5.94 -3.54
CA THR A 111 -42.74 -4.70 -3.32
C THR A 111 -41.79 -3.53 -3.07
N PRO A 112 -41.77 -2.48 -3.91
CA PRO A 112 -40.94 -1.30 -3.70
C PRO A 112 -41.52 -0.44 -2.55
N VAL A 113 -40.65 -0.01 -1.65
CA VAL A 113 -40.93 0.87 -0.52
C VAL A 113 -39.99 2.07 -0.61
N LYS A 114 -40.56 3.27 -0.65
CA LYS A 114 -39.79 4.51 -0.64
C LYS A 114 -39.51 4.93 0.80
N LEU A 115 -38.24 5.15 1.13
CA LEU A 115 -37.83 5.68 2.43
C LEU A 115 -38.00 7.21 2.43
N ASP A 116 -38.42 7.75 3.58
CA ASP A 116 -38.55 9.20 3.79
C ASP A 116 -37.19 9.91 3.86
N GLU A 117 -37.19 11.23 4.05
CA GLU A 117 -35.97 12.04 4.19
C GLU A 117 -35.08 11.62 5.38
N ASN A 118 -35.64 10.87 6.33
CA ASN A 118 -34.96 10.35 7.52
C ASN A 118 -34.57 8.87 7.37
N GLY A 119 -34.63 8.32 6.15
CA GLY A 119 -34.22 6.94 5.88
C GLY A 119 -35.16 5.89 6.45
N LYS A 120 -36.43 6.23 6.72
CA LYS A 120 -37.42 5.31 7.31
C LYS A 120 -38.54 4.95 6.35
N GLY A 121 -39.00 3.72 6.44
CA GLY A 121 -40.11 3.20 5.66
C GLY A 121 -40.86 2.11 6.42
N GLN A 122 -42.08 1.82 5.98
CA GLN A 122 -42.90 0.75 6.54
C GLN A 122 -43.42 -0.15 5.43
N PHE A 123 -43.39 -1.46 5.67
CA PHE A 123 -43.95 -2.47 4.80
C PHE A 123 -45.01 -3.27 5.53
N VAL A 124 -46.18 -3.46 4.90
CA VAL A 124 -47.26 -4.28 5.45
C VAL A 124 -47.09 -5.71 4.94
N GLY A 125 -46.63 -6.60 5.82
CA GLY A 125 -46.41 -8.01 5.56
C GLY A 125 -47.51 -8.90 6.14
N THR A 126 -47.47 -10.19 5.79
CA THR A 126 -48.32 -11.21 6.42
C THR A 126 -47.66 -11.69 7.71
N PRO A 127 -48.35 -11.65 8.86
CA PRO A 127 -47.85 -12.18 10.13
C PRO A 127 -47.25 -13.59 9.99
N GLY A 128 -46.06 -13.79 10.56
CA GLY A 128 -45.36 -15.08 10.57
C GLY A 128 -44.56 -15.40 9.30
N LYS A 129 -44.73 -14.67 8.18
CA LYS A 129 -43.94 -14.84 6.95
C LYS A 129 -42.60 -14.11 7.02
N PHE A 130 -41.65 -14.54 6.18
CA PHE A 130 -40.28 -14.04 6.12
C PHE A 130 -40.05 -13.12 4.92
N TYR A 131 -39.34 -12.03 5.15
CA TYR A 131 -39.06 -10.99 4.15
C TYR A 131 -37.59 -10.57 4.21
N ARG A 132 -37.04 -10.09 3.09
CA ARG A 132 -35.72 -9.44 2.99
C ARG A 132 -35.81 -8.14 2.19
N VAL A 133 -34.88 -7.23 2.38
CA VAL A 133 -34.80 -5.97 1.62
C VAL A 133 -33.69 -6.06 0.58
N HIS A 134 -33.96 -5.63 -0.64
CA HIS A 134 -32.99 -5.37 -1.69
C HIS A 134 -32.88 -3.86 -1.91
N VAL A 135 -31.67 -3.34 -1.94
CA VAL A 135 -31.43 -1.90 -2.08
C VAL A 135 -30.99 -1.60 -3.52
N GLN A 136 -31.73 -0.75 -4.23
CA GLN A 136 -31.49 -0.45 -5.66
C GLN A 136 -30.82 0.90 -5.93
N SER A 137 -30.02 1.47 -5.02
CA SER A 137 -29.49 2.83 -5.25
C SER A 137 -28.10 3.04 -4.65
N GLU A 138 -27.16 3.43 -5.53
CA GLU A 138 -25.86 4.02 -5.18
C GLU A 138 -26.06 5.29 -4.35
N VAL A 139 -25.11 5.57 -3.44
CA VAL A 139 -25.05 6.85 -2.72
C VAL A 139 -24.73 7.95 -3.74
N THR A 140 -25.61 8.94 -3.87
CA THR A 140 -25.40 10.02 -4.85
C THR A 140 -24.23 10.92 -4.45
N PRO A 141 -23.51 11.54 -5.41
CA PRO A 141 -22.45 12.50 -5.11
C PRO A 141 -22.88 13.66 -4.20
N THR A 142 -24.15 14.07 -4.30
CA THR A 142 -24.78 15.11 -3.48
C THR A 142 -24.91 14.68 -2.01
N GLN A 143 -25.30 13.43 -1.74
CA GLN A 143 -25.38 12.90 -0.38
C GLN A 143 -23.99 12.80 0.29
N ILE A 144 -22.94 12.56 -0.51
CA ILE A 144 -21.55 12.61 -0.01
C ILE A 144 -21.16 14.06 0.31
N GLU A 145 -21.59 15.03 -0.47
CA GLU A 145 -21.32 16.46 -0.22
C GLU A 145 -22.01 16.98 1.04
N ASP A 146 -23.27 16.60 1.26
CA ASP A 146 -24.00 16.94 2.49
C ASP A 146 -23.31 16.35 3.74
N LEU A 147 -22.71 15.15 3.62
CA LEU A 147 -21.91 14.55 4.68
C LEU A 147 -20.66 15.40 5.00
N PHE A 148 -19.91 15.82 3.99
CA PHE A 148 -18.72 16.65 4.23
C PHE A 148 -19.06 18.04 4.77
N ALA A 149 -20.17 18.62 4.32
CA ALA A 149 -20.67 19.90 4.83
C ALA A 149 -20.96 19.85 6.34
N SER A 150 -21.26 18.67 6.90
CA SER A 150 -21.45 18.54 8.35
C SER A 150 -20.19 18.85 9.19
N TYR A 151 -19.01 18.79 8.58
CA TYR A 151 -17.74 19.14 9.21
C TYR A 151 -17.33 20.62 9.04
N ASP A 152 -18.06 21.41 8.23
CA ASP A 152 -17.72 22.83 7.98
C ASP A 152 -17.59 23.65 9.26
N GLY A 153 -18.42 23.36 10.27
CA GLY A 153 -18.35 24.01 11.58
C GLY A 153 -17.04 23.70 12.30
N LEU A 154 -16.63 22.43 12.34
CA LEU A 154 -15.37 22.00 12.94
C LEU A 154 -14.17 22.57 12.18
N THR A 155 -14.18 22.50 10.84
CA THR A 155 -13.14 23.05 9.97
C THR A 155 -12.94 24.55 10.23
N LYS A 156 -14.01 25.33 10.36
CA LYS A 156 -13.94 26.77 10.65
C LYS A 156 -13.38 27.07 12.04
N GLU A 157 -13.78 26.31 13.06
CA GLU A 157 -13.25 26.51 14.42
C GLU A 157 -11.75 26.18 14.50
N LEU A 158 -11.31 25.10 13.85
CA LEU A 158 -9.90 24.71 13.78
C LEU A 158 -9.06 25.72 12.97
N ASP A 159 -9.55 26.18 11.81
CA ASP A 159 -8.89 27.21 11.00
C ASP A 159 -8.73 28.52 11.78
N GLY A 160 -9.81 28.99 12.41
CA GLY A 160 -9.79 30.20 13.22
C GLY A 160 -8.81 30.10 14.39
N TRP A 161 -8.74 28.94 15.04
CA TRP A 161 -7.78 28.69 16.11
C TRP A 161 -6.33 28.69 15.61
N LEU A 162 -6.02 27.96 14.52
CA LEU A 162 -4.69 27.94 13.90
C LEU A 162 -4.21 29.33 13.50
N ARG A 163 -5.09 30.14 12.89
CA ARG A 163 -4.77 31.53 12.51
C ARG A 163 -4.52 32.42 13.73
N GLY A 164 -5.25 32.19 14.83
CA GLY A 164 -5.03 32.85 16.10
C GLY A 164 -3.65 32.55 16.70
N GLU A 165 -3.25 31.28 16.72
CA GLU A 165 -1.91 30.86 17.16
C GLU A 165 -0.82 31.47 16.27
N TRP A 166 -1.01 31.44 14.94
CA TRP A 166 -0.07 32.02 13.99
C TRP A 166 0.16 33.52 14.23
N ALA A 167 -0.90 34.28 14.52
CA ALA A 167 -0.78 35.71 14.83
C ALA A 167 0.13 35.97 16.06
N GLY A 168 0.14 35.06 17.04
CA GLY A 168 1.01 35.12 18.21
C GLY A 168 2.46 34.69 17.93
N PHE A 169 2.66 33.71 17.05
CA PHE A 169 4.00 33.20 16.69
C PHE A 169 4.71 34.07 15.65
N LYS A 170 4.00 34.59 14.65
CA LYS A 170 4.56 35.34 13.51
C LYS A 170 5.54 36.46 13.88
N PRO A 171 5.33 37.28 14.93
CA PRO A 171 6.30 38.29 15.33
C PRO A 171 7.66 37.69 15.78
N GLN A 172 7.64 36.53 16.43
CA GLN A 172 8.84 35.86 16.96
C GLN A 172 9.72 35.26 15.85
N TRP A 173 9.10 34.86 14.73
CA TRP A 173 9.77 34.41 13.51
C TRP A 173 10.58 35.53 12.83
N SER A 174 10.15 36.79 12.95
CA SER A 174 10.86 37.94 12.36
C SER A 174 12.10 38.37 13.14
N GLN A 175 12.19 38.00 14.43
CA GLN A 175 13.27 38.40 15.34
C GLN A 175 14.37 37.34 15.51
N SER A 176 14.18 36.15 14.93
CA SER A 176 15.12 35.04 15.04
C SER A 176 16.19 35.11 13.94
N THR A 177 17.45 35.39 14.31
CA THR A 177 18.62 35.48 13.42
C THR A 177 19.17 34.13 12.92
N PHE A 178 18.39 33.05 13.01
CA PHE A 178 18.81 31.74 12.50
C PHE A 178 18.69 31.70 10.97
N VAL A 179 19.76 32.14 10.31
CA VAL A 179 20.00 31.94 8.88
C VAL A 179 20.35 30.46 8.65
N ALA A 180 19.66 29.84 7.69
CA ALA A 180 20.07 28.61 7.00
C ALA A 180 20.12 27.28 7.79
N ALA A 181 19.24 27.12 8.78
CA ALA A 181 18.70 25.80 9.13
C ALA A 181 17.17 25.88 9.10
N GLY A 182 16.64 26.44 8.01
CA GLY A 182 15.20 26.45 7.76
C GLY A 182 14.77 25.02 7.50
N ASN A 183 14.44 24.30 8.57
CA ASN A 183 13.77 23.01 8.62
C ASN A 183 13.39 22.46 7.23
N GLY A 184 14.30 21.68 6.64
CA GLY A 184 13.96 20.64 5.66
C GLY A 184 13.02 19.57 6.24
N LEU A 185 12.56 19.77 7.48
CA LEU A 185 11.78 18.86 8.28
C LEU A 185 10.37 18.61 7.78
N LEU A 186 9.80 19.57 7.06
CA LEU A 186 8.37 19.59 6.79
C LEU A 186 8.08 20.01 5.36
N ALA A 187 8.99 19.79 4.40
CA ALA A 187 8.76 20.00 2.96
C ALA A 187 7.52 19.26 2.39
N GLY A 188 6.87 18.40 3.18
CA GLY A 188 5.56 17.80 2.88
C GLY A 188 4.71 17.64 4.14
N SER A 189 3.99 18.68 4.55
CA SER A 189 3.01 18.65 5.66
C SER A 189 2.00 17.51 5.49
N TRP A 190 1.58 17.21 4.25
CA TRP A 190 0.76 16.04 3.92
C TRP A 190 1.50 14.70 4.02
N LYS A 191 2.81 14.65 3.74
CA LYS A 191 3.64 13.46 3.86
C LYS A 191 3.72 12.95 5.30
N ALA A 192 3.78 13.88 6.26
CA ALA A 192 3.74 13.56 7.68
C ALA A 192 2.36 12.99 8.08
N ILE A 193 1.28 13.55 7.54
CA ILE A 193 -0.10 13.04 7.73
C ILE A 193 -0.22 11.62 7.17
N VAL A 194 0.28 11.37 5.95
CA VAL A 194 0.34 10.04 5.32
C VAL A 194 1.15 9.05 6.16
N GLY A 195 2.34 9.44 6.63
CA GLY A 195 3.18 8.59 7.47
C GLY A 195 2.59 8.26 8.84
N VAL A 196 1.72 9.13 9.38
CA VAL A 196 0.99 8.91 10.63
C VAL A 196 -0.31 8.12 10.40
N TRP A 197 -0.93 8.22 9.23
CA TRP A 197 -2.23 7.61 8.92
C TRP A 197 -2.23 6.09 9.11
N ASP A 198 -1.13 5.42 8.74
CA ASP A 198 -0.97 3.98 8.97
C ASP A 198 -0.93 3.58 10.46
N SER A 199 -0.54 4.51 11.33
CA SER A 199 -0.44 4.30 12.78
C SER A 199 -1.73 4.59 13.53
N ILE A 200 -2.81 5.03 12.86
CA ILE A 200 -4.10 5.32 13.51
C ILE A 200 -4.76 4.06 14.08
N SER A 201 -4.48 2.86 13.54
CA SER A 201 -4.97 1.58 14.11
C SER A 201 -4.54 1.38 15.57
N LEU A 202 -3.38 1.93 15.94
CA LEU A 202 -2.88 1.92 17.31
C LEU A 202 -3.85 2.61 18.28
N LEU A 203 -4.54 3.68 17.86
CA LEU A 203 -5.51 4.38 18.71
C LEU A 203 -6.64 3.44 19.09
N SER A 204 -7.11 2.65 18.15
CA SER A 204 -8.15 1.70 18.47
C SER A 204 -7.65 0.52 19.31
N ASP A 205 -6.49 -0.05 18.97
CA ASP A 205 -5.91 -1.14 19.77
C ASP A 205 -5.73 -0.71 21.23
N ILE A 206 -5.31 0.54 21.45
CA ILE A 206 -5.23 1.18 22.77
C ILE A 206 -6.59 1.22 23.47
N LEU A 207 -7.66 1.63 22.79
CA LEU A 207 -9.00 1.72 23.38
C LEU A 207 -9.63 0.35 23.67
N GLN A 208 -9.39 -0.63 22.80
CA GLN A 208 -9.88 -2.00 23.02
C GLN A 208 -9.24 -2.66 24.23
N ASN A 209 -7.93 -2.50 24.39
CA ASN A 209 -7.17 -3.17 25.44
C ASN A 209 -6.12 -2.24 26.07
N PRO A 210 -6.53 -1.19 26.84
CA PRO A 210 -5.61 -0.20 27.38
C PRO A 210 -4.46 -0.80 28.20
N ARG A 211 -4.75 -1.90 28.93
CA ARG A 211 -3.78 -2.62 29.77
C ARG A 211 -2.70 -3.36 28.99
N LYS A 212 -2.89 -3.67 27.70
CA LYS A 212 -1.82 -4.22 26.86
C LYS A 212 -0.78 -3.17 26.48
N PHE A 213 -1.14 -1.89 26.60
CA PHE A 213 -0.30 -0.75 26.20
C PHE A 213 0.26 0.04 27.39
N VAL A 214 0.36 -0.58 28.59
CA VAL A 214 0.92 0.07 29.80
C VAL A 214 2.32 0.62 29.56
N GLY A 215 3.17 -0.08 28.79
CA GLY A 215 4.51 0.40 28.45
C GLY A 215 4.52 1.72 27.66
N ARG A 216 3.44 2.00 26.90
CA ARG A 216 3.28 3.25 26.14
C ARG A 216 2.52 4.30 26.93
N LEU A 217 1.47 3.91 27.65
CA LEU A 217 0.50 4.81 28.29
C LEU A 217 0.84 5.17 29.75
N GLY A 218 1.75 4.42 30.39
CA GLY A 218 2.08 4.61 31.80
C GLY A 218 0.84 4.49 32.70
N SER A 219 0.66 5.46 33.61
CA SER A 219 -0.51 5.56 34.49
C SER A 219 -1.82 5.80 33.73
N GLY A 220 -1.76 6.28 32.48
CA GLY A 220 -2.93 6.50 31.61
C GLY A 220 -3.65 5.21 31.21
N ALA A 221 -2.95 4.06 31.16
CA ALA A 221 -3.57 2.77 30.83
C ALA A 221 -4.62 2.36 31.86
N GLU A 222 -4.33 2.54 33.15
CA GLU A 222 -5.27 2.17 34.21
C GLU A 222 -6.41 3.19 34.35
N GLN A 223 -6.13 4.47 34.06
CA GLN A 223 -7.17 5.50 33.98
C GLN A 223 -8.17 5.19 32.85
N LEU A 224 -7.69 4.80 31.67
CA LEU A 224 -8.53 4.35 30.56
C LEU A 224 -9.33 3.08 30.88
N ALA A 225 -8.69 2.10 31.52
CA ALA A 225 -9.35 0.87 31.92
C ALA A 225 -10.46 1.14 32.97
N THR A 226 -10.21 2.07 33.89
CA THR A 226 -11.20 2.52 34.90
C THR A 226 -12.33 3.28 34.23
N LEU A 227 -12.03 4.20 33.32
CA LEU A 227 -13.03 4.94 32.57
C LEU A 227 -13.93 4.03 31.72
N ALA A 228 -13.34 3.06 31.01
CA ALA A 228 -14.08 2.08 30.22
C ALA A 228 -15.15 1.35 31.05
N LYS A 229 -14.84 1.12 32.33
CA LYS A 229 -15.70 0.43 33.28
C LYS A 229 -16.73 1.36 33.93
N ASP A 230 -16.32 2.56 34.34
CA ASP A 230 -17.12 3.43 35.21
C ASP A 230 -17.95 4.45 34.41
N PHE A 231 -17.52 4.81 33.19
CA PHE A 231 -18.16 5.82 32.34
C PHE A 231 -18.30 5.33 30.88
N PRO A 232 -19.13 4.31 30.63
CA PRO A 232 -19.30 3.72 29.30
C PRO A 232 -19.79 4.72 28.24
N ALA A 233 -20.58 5.73 28.65
CA ALA A 233 -21.03 6.79 27.74
C ALA A 233 -19.88 7.67 27.25
N THR A 234 -18.91 7.98 28.11
CA THR A 234 -17.70 8.71 27.72
C THR A 234 -16.82 7.86 26.81
N MET A 235 -16.67 6.57 27.13
CA MET A 235 -15.93 5.65 26.27
C MET A 235 -16.55 5.51 24.87
N ALA A 236 -17.88 5.52 24.77
CA ALA A 236 -18.57 5.53 23.47
C ALA A 236 -18.28 6.82 22.67
N LYS A 237 -18.16 7.99 23.33
CA LYS A 237 -17.75 9.25 22.68
C LYS A 237 -16.30 9.21 22.20
N VAL A 238 -15.40 8.59 22.97
CA VAL A 238 -13.98 8.43 22.57
C VAL A 238 -13.84 7.46 21.39
N GLN A 239 -14.57 6.34 21.43
CA GLN A 239 -14.63 5.36 20.33
C GLN A 239 -15.20 5.98 19.06
N LEU A 240 -16.19 6.87 19.20
CA LEU A 240 -16.75 7.64 18.10
C LEU A 240 -15.70 8.48 17.42
N LEU A 241 -14.93 9.26 18.18
CA LEU A 241 -13.89 10.12 17.62
C LEU A 241 -12.80 9.30 16.89
N VAL A 242 -12.45 8.13 17.40
CA VAL A 242 -11.44 7.25 16.79
C VAL A 242 -11.94 6.53 15.54
N SER A 243 -13.26 6.42 15.36
CA SER A 243 -13.86 5.79 14.17
C SER A 243 -14.17 6.82 13.06
N ASP A 244 -14.10 8.11 13.36
CA ASP A 244 -14.36 9.19 12.40
C ASP A 244 -13.05 9.61 11.70
N GLU A 245 -12.77 8.98 10.55
CA GLU A 245 -11.56 9.27 9.77
C GLU A 245 -11.49 10.74 9.31
N ALA A 246 -12.62 11.36 8.96
CA ALA A 246 -12.65 12.76 8.52
C ALA A 246 -12.27 13.72 9.67
N ALA A 247 -12.81 13.50 10.87
CA ALA A 247 -12.41 14.25 12.05
C ALA A 247 -10.94 14.01 12.42
N LEU A 248 -10.46 12.76 12.38
CA LEU A 248 -9.05 12.45 12.62
C LEU A 248 -8.13 13.10 11.60
N CYS A 249 -8.53 13.18 10.33
CA CYS A 249 -7.80 13.88 9.27
C CYS A 249 -7.65 15.37 9.59
N LEU A 250 -8.74 16.04 9.97
CA LEU A 250 -8.72 17.44 10.39
C LEU A 250 -7.83 17.67 11.62
N LEU A 251 -7.92 16.79 12.63
CA LEU A 251 -7.11 16.88 13.85
C LEU A 251 -5.62 16.67 13.59
N LEU A 252 -5.29 15.70 12.74
CA LEU A 252 -3.91 15.40 12.37
C LEU A 252 -3.32 16.55 11.52
N ARG A 253 -4.09 17.10 10.57
CA ARG A 253 -3.71 18.31 9.83
C ARG A 253 -3.49 19.50 10.76
N THR A 254 -4.37 19.68 11.73
CA THR A 254 -4.26 20.75 12.73
C THR A 254 -2.99 20.61 13.57
N ALA A 255 -2.70 19.41 14.08
CA ALA A 255 -1.49 19.13 14.85
C ALA A 255 -0.22 19.36 14.02
N SER A 256 -0.21 18.92 12.76
CA SER A 256 0.91 19.14 11.84
C SER A 256 1.18 20.62 11.63
N LEU A 257 0.16 21.41 11.24
CA LEU A 257 0.35 22.84 11.00
C LEU A 257 0.75 23.58 12.28
N TRP A 258 0.20 23.19 13.44
CA TRP A 258 0.60 23.78 14.71
C TRP A 258 2.09 23.56 15.02
N LEU A 259 2.61 22.35 14.81
CA LEU A 259 4.04 22.08 14.98
C LEU A 259 4.90 22.91 14.02
N ASP A 260 4.46 23.07 12.76
CA ASP A 260 5.15 23.88 11.75
C ASP A 260 5.23 25.37 12.14
N MET A 261 4.23 25.87 12.88
CA MET A 261 4.14 27.27 13.31
C MET A 261 5.00 27.61 14.53
N LEU A 262 5.47 26.61 15.28
CA LEU A 262 6.21 26.84 16.53
C LEU A 262 7.59 27.49 16.24
N PRO A 263 7.90 28.65 16.88
CA PRO A 263 9.20 29.27 16.72
C PRO A 263 10.30 28.47 17.42
N ALA A 264 11.55 28.59 16.97
CA ALA A 264 12.70 27.86 17.52
C ALA A 264 12.92 28.10 19.03
N SER A 265 12.47 29.24 19.55
CA SER A 265 12.47 29.58 20.98
C SER A 265 11.60 28.65 21.84
N GLU A 266 10.54 28.07 21.25
CA GLU A 266 9.64 27.12 21.91
C GLU A 266 10.14 25.67 21.83
N ILE A 267 11.00 25.37 20.85
CA ILE A 267 11.54 24.02 20.58
C ILE A 267 12.93 23.81 21.23
N ALA A 268 13.49 24.82 21.90
CA ALA A 268 14.88 24.83 22.41
C ALA A 268 15.26 23.58 23.25
N GLY A 269 16.02 22.68 22.62
CA GLY A 269 16.62 21.46 23.17
C GLY A 269 17.62 20.85 22.17
N LYS A 270 18.51 19.96 22.63
CA LYS A 270 19.49 19.29 21.75
C LYS A 270 18.76 18.56 20.62
N THR A 271 18.97 18.97 19.37
CA THR A 271 19.41 18.15 18.22
C THR A 271 18.96 18.75 16.88
N ALA A 272 19.93 19.07 16.02
CA ALA A 272 19.70 19.30 14.59
C ALA A 272 19.64 17.97 13.79
N GLU A 273 19.75 16.81 14.47
CA GLU A 273 20.05 15.51 13.86
C GLU A 273 18.91 14.47 14.01
N VAL A 274 17.79 14.78 14.68
CA VAL A 274 16.77 13.77 15.09
C VAL A 274 15.37 14.03 14.50
N ALA A 275 15.26 14.91 13.52
CA ALA A 275 14.06 15.73 13.45
C ALA A 275 12.92 15.20 12.54
N SER A 276 13.10 14.22 11.64
CA SER A 276 11.96 13.65 10.86
C SER A 276 11.19 12.57 11.62
N THR A 277 11.89 11.62 12.26
CA THR A 277 11.29 10.51 13.01
C THR A 277 10.58 10.96 14.30
N LEU A 278 11.05 12.06 14.92
CA LEU A 278 10.40 12.64 16.10
C LEU A 278 9.05 13.29 15.79
N VAL A 279 8.87 13.91 14.62
CA VAL A 279 7.62 14.63 14.27
C VAL A 279 6.47 13.66 14.07
N VAL A 280 6.67 12.57 13.32
CA VAL A 280 5.64 11.54 13.10
C VAL A 280 5.21 10.93 14.43
N GLN A 281 6.18 10.57 15.28
CA GLN A 281 5.91 10.02 16.61
C GLN A 281 5.16 11.03 17.50
N LEU A 282 5.56 12.30 17.48
CA LEU A 282 4.91 13.37 18.23
C LEU A 282 3.48 13.62 17.74
N LEU A 283 3.23 13.58 16.43
CA LEU A 283 1.88 13.70 15.86
C LEU A 283 0.97 12.56 16.34
N ILE A 284 1.47 11.32 16.34
CA ILE A 284 0.76 10.17 16.92
C ILE A 284 0.46 10.43 18.40
N ASP A 285 1.43 10.96 19.15
CA ASP A 285 1.27 11.20 20.58
C ASP A 285 0.32 12.35 20.89
N LEU A 286 0.28 13.38 20.05
CA LEU A 286 -0.70 14.46 20.12
C LEU A 286 -2.11 13.93 19.84
N LEU A 287 -2.29 13.10 18.81
CA LEU A 287 -3.57 12.44 18.54
C LEU A 287 -4.01 11.55 19.70
N ILE A 288 -3.11 10.71 20.23
CA ILE A 288 -3.38 9.92 21.45
C ILE A 288 -3.76 10.87 22.59
N GLY A 289 -3.01 11.94 22.83
CA GLY A 289 -3.29 12.94 23.86
C GLY A 289 -4.67 13.58 23.73
N ILE A 290 -5.12 13.90 22.51
CA ILE A 290 -6.46 14.45 22.24
C ILE A 290 -7.52 13.42 22.64
N VAL A 291 -7.40 12.19 22.12
CA VAL A 291 -8.33 11.08 22.36
C VAL A 291 -8.39 10.72 23.86
N LEU A 292 -7.24 10.69 24.54
CA LEU A 292 -7.15 10.40 25.97
C LEU A 292 -7.68 11.53 26.85
N THR A 293 -7.54 12.78 26.43
CA THR A 293 -8.11 13.92 27.19
C THR A 293 -9.64 13.88 27.13
N PHE A 294 -10.19 13.40 26.02
CA PHE A 294 -11.61 13.15 25.84
C PHE A 294 -12.16 12.04 26.73
N ALA A 295 -11.31 11.08 27.06
CA ALA A 295 -11.60 10.01 28.00
C ALA A 295 -11.83 10.57 29.44
N GLY A 296 -11.30 11.74 29.78
CA GLY A 296 -11.56 12.41 31.06
C GLY A 296 -10.44 12.25 32.09
N ALA A 297 -10.48 13.12 33.10
CA ALA A 297 -9.49 13.27 34.19
C ALA A 297 -8.06 13.69 33.78
N GLY A 298 -7.87 14.29 32.60
CA GLY A 298 -6.56 14.81 32.18
C GLY A 298 -5.56 13.72 31.80
N ALA A 299 -6.03 12.50 31.49
CA ALA A 299 -5.20 11.36 31.12
C ALA A 299 -4.29 11.66 29.92
N GLY A 300 -4.78 12.40 28.90
CA GLY A 300 -3.96 12.81 27.76
C GLY A 300 -2.84 13.80 28.11
N ILE A 301 -3.10 14.70 29.07
CA ILE A 301 -2.09 15.63 29.59
C ILE A 301 -1.04 14.87 30.41
N ALA A 302 -1.46 13.93 31.26
CA ALA A 302 -0.55 13.09 32.04
C ALA A 302 0.32 12.20 31.13
N TYR A 303 -0.28 11.62 30.09
CA TYR A 303 0.39 10.83 29.06
C TYR A 303 1.48 11.64 28.33
N LEU A 304 1.12 12.82 27.82
CA LEU A 304 2.08 13.69 27.12
C LEU A 304 3.14 14.25 28.05
N GLY A 305 2.80 14.57 29.31
CA GLY A 305 3.76 15.02 30.31
C GLY A 305 4.84 13.98 30.62
N LEU A 306 4.48 12.70 30.70
CA LEU A 306 5.43 11.59 30.84
C LEU A 306 6.28 11.42 29.57
N ARG A 307 5.63 11.44 28.40
CA ARG A 307 6.29 11.19 27.12
C ARG A 307 7.26 12.29 26.72
N LEU A 308 6.94 13.52 27.07
CA LEU A 308 7.74 14.70 26.79
C LEU A 308 8.59 15.14 27.99
N ALA A 309 8.73 14.30 29.03
CA ALA A 309 9.50 14.63 30.24
C ALA A 309 10.97 15.02 29.97
N HIS A 310 11.54 14.54 28.86
CA HIS A 310 12.89 14.88 28.42
C HIS A 310 12.99 16.18 27.59
N HIS A 311 11.86 16.84 27.32
CA HIS A 311 11.79 18.08 26.54
C HIS A 311 11.71 19.32 27.45
N GLY A 312 11.98 20.49 26.90
CA GLY A 312 11.94 21.75 27.65
C GLY A 312 10.56 22.06 28.22
N ALA A 313 10.50 22.62 29.44
CA ALA A 313 9.23 22.92 30.13
C ALA A 313 8.28 23.84 29.32
N ARG A 314 8.84 24.74 28.49
CA ARG A 314 8.06 25.60 27.58
C ARG A 314 7.32 24.78 26.52
N PHE A 315 8.03 23.86 25.86
CA PHE A 315 7.46 22.95 24.88
C PHE A 315 6.34 22.07 25.46
N VAL A 316 6.56 21.50 26.66
CA VAL A 316 5.53 20.70 27.35
C VAL A 316 4.29 21.53 27.67
N SER A 317 4.47 22.80 28.07
CA SER A 317 3.36 23.74 28.31
C SER A 317 2.62 24.08 27.02
N ALA A 318 3.33 24.30 25.91
CA ALA A 318 2.74 24.57 24.61
C ALA A 318 1.90 23.38 24.12
N VAL A 319 2.44 22.16 24.18
CA VAL A 319 1.71 20.92 23.87
C VAL A 319 0.48 20.74 24.76
N THR A 320 0.61 21.02 26.06
CA THR A 320 -0.54 20.94 26.98
C THR A 320 -1.63 21.97 26.63
N GLY A 321 -1.23 23.18 26.21
CA GLY A 321 -2.14 24.22 25.73
C GLY A 321 -2.89 23.81 24.46
N PHE A 322 -2.16 23.26 23.48
CA PHE A 322 -2.72 22.69 22.25
C PHE A 322 -3.83 21.67 22.56
N ILE A 323 -3.54 20.67 23.38
CA ILE A 323 -4.50 19.59 23.69
C ILE A 323 -5.77 20.14 24.35
N LYS A 324 -5.65 21.11 25.26
CA LYS A 324 -6.81 21.74 25.92
C LYS A 324 -7.66 22.54 24.93
N ALA A 325 -7.03 23.26 24.01
CA ALA A 325 -7.72 24.04 23.00
C ALA A 325 -8.49 23.13 22.03
N ILE A 326 -7.83 22.11 21.49
CA ILE A 326 -8.47 21.13 20.60
C ILE A 326 -9.60 20.37 21.32
N PHE A 327 -9.39 19.97 22.57
CA PHE A 327 -10.45 19.37 23.38
C PHE A 327 -11.68 20.29 23.50
N THR A 328 -11.47 21.58 23.72
CA THR A 328 -12.57 22.57 23.84
C THR A 328 -13.32 22.73 22.52
N ILE A 329 -12.62 22.74 21.39
CA ILE A 329 -13.23 22.81 20.05
C ILE A 329 -14.06 21.55 19.78
N LEU A 330 -13.50 20.37 20.09
CA LEU A 330 -14.19 19.09 19.92
C LEU A 330 -15.40 18.94 20.84
N ASP A 331 -15.35 19.44 22.08
CA ASP A 331 -16.48 19.40 23.03
C ASP A 331 -17.65 20.28 22.57
N ARG A 332 -17.37 21.47 22.01
CA ARG A 332 -18.39 22.32 21.39
C ARG A 332 -18.99 21.68 20.15
N PHE A 333 -18.14 21.14 19.28
CA PHE A 333 -18.57 20.39 18.11
C PHE A 333 -19.48 19.22 18.53
N MET A 334 -19.05 18.39 19.48
CA MET A 334 -19.87 17.30 20.00
C MET A 334 -21.19 17.75 20.58
N THR A 335 -21.24 18.88 21.29
CA THR A 335 -22.49 19.44 21.82
C THR A 335 -23.42 19.89 20.70
N TYR A 336 -22.87 20.42 19.60
CA TYR A 336 -23.61 20.76 18.38
C TYR A 336 -24.19 19.50 17.72
N VAL A 337 -23.43 18.39 17.68
CA VAL A 337 -23.92 17.14 17.08
C VAL A 337 -24.83 16.33 18.01
N ASP A 338 -24.66 16.39 19.34
CA ASP A 338 -25.59 15.80 20.33
C ASP A 338 -27.00 16.45 20.22
N ARG A 339 -27.06 17.71 19.76
CA ARG A 339 -28.33 18.44 19.49
C ARG A 339 -29.03 17.97 18.21
N TYR A 340 -28.31 17.32 17.30
CA TYR A 340 -28.85 16.62 16.12
C TYR A 340 -29.30 15.20 16.49
N LYS A 341 -28.56 14.50 17.37
CA LYS A 341 -28.92 13.17 17.88
C LYS A 341 -30.25 13.11 18.63
N THR A 342 -30.65 14.19 19.31
CA THR A 342 -31.96 14.25 19.99
C THR A 342 -33.16 14.19 19.03
N VAL A 343 -32.94 14.32 17.72
CA VAL A 343 -33.96 14.09 16.69
C VAL A 343 -33.93 12.64 16.16
N ALA A 344 -32.83 11.89 16.39
CA ALA A 344 -32.69 10.47 16.06
C ALA A 344 -32.95 9.51 17.24
N ALA A 345 -33.00 10.02 18.48
CA ALA A 345 -33.09 9.23 19.71
C ALA A 345 -34.51 8.72 20.06
N ARG A 346 -35.15 7.97 19.16
CA ARG A 346 -36.17 6.98 19.50
C ARG A 346 -35.95 5.73 18.65
N GLY A 347 -34.98 4.90 19.02
CA GLY A 347 -34.74 3.69 18.23
C GLY A 347 -33.60 2.75 18.58
N VAL A 348 -32.91 2.85 19.72
CA VAL A 348 -31.95 1.80 20.13
C VAL A 348 -32.09 1.48 21.61
N ALA A 349 -32.86 0.43 21.91
CA ALA A 349 -32.81 -0.23 23.20
C ALA A 349 -31.54 -1.09 23.27
N ALA A 350 -30.67 -0.76 24.22
CA ALA A 350 -29.50 -1.54 24.60
C ALA A 350 -29.88 -2.98 25.00
N GLY A 351 -29.27 -3.96 24.33
CA GLY A 351 -29.33 -5.36 24.73
C GLY A 351 -28.45 -5.63 25.95
N LEU A 352 -29.06 -5.71 27.14
CA LEU A 352 -28.42 -6.16 28.38
C LEU A 352 -28.31 -7.69 28.42
N LYS A 353 -27.10 -8.23 28.58
CA LYS A 353 -26.88 -9.60 29.09
C LYS A 353 -25.86 -9.57 30.23
N GLN A 354 -26.29 -9.98 31.42
CA GLN A 354 -25.48 -10.26 32.62
C GLN A 354 -24.50 -9.17 33.09
N GLY A 355 -24.97 -7.92 33.25
CA GLY A 355 -24.30 -6.94 34.12
C GLY A 355 -22.88 -6.50 33.73
N ARG A 356 -22.41 -6.87 32.53
CA ARG A 356 -21.19 -6.35 31.91
C ARG A 356 -21.51 -6.00 30.46
N MET A 357 -21.38 -4.71 30.15
CA MET A 357 -21.49 -4.20 28.79
C MET A 357 -20.31 -4.74 27.98
N GLN A 358 -20.56 -5.74 27.14
CA GLN A 358 -19.60 -6.19 26.12
C GLN A 358 -19.94 -5.48 24.82
N LEU A 359 -19.22 -4.38 24.55
CA LEU A 359 -19.13 -3.83 23.20
C LEU A 359 -18.24 -4.79 22.39
N ARG A 360 -18.83 -5.52 21.44
CA ARG A 360 -18.05 -6.16 20.37
C ARG A 360 -17.72 -5.05 19.37
N TRP A 361 -16.43 -4.84 19.15
CA TRP A 361 -15.89 -3.83 18.24
C TRP A 361 -14.98 -4.56 17.25
N ASP A 362 -15.20 -4.32 15.96
CA ASP A 362 -14.37 -4.77 14.83
C ASP A 362 -14.19 -3.60 13.85
N ALA A 363 -13.55 -2.46 14.21
CA ALA A 363 -13.21 -1.50 13.16
C ALA A 363 -12.03 -2.05 12.36
N LYS A 364 -12.37 -2.59 11.20
CA LYS A 364 -11.41 -2.83 10.13
C LYS A 364 -11.16 -1.52 9.40
N ARG A 365 -9.88 -1.29 9.09
CA ARG A 365 -9.39 -0.17 8.30
C ARG A 365 -9.71 -0.42 6.82
N ASN A 366 -10.36 0.55 6.17
CA ASN A 366 -10.75 0.45 4.77
C ASN A 366 -9.98 1.43 3.84
N THR A 367 -9.14 2.34 4.38
CA THR A 367 -8.51 3.42 3.59
C THR A 367 -6.99 3.53 3.74
N THR A 368 -6.29 3.87 2.65
CA THR A 368 -4.87 4.26 2.64
C THR A 368 -4.72 5.65 2.02
N LEU A 369 -4.03 6.58 2.68
CA LEU A 369 -3.69 7.88 2.09
C LEU A 369 -2.36 7.78 1.38
N LYS A 370 -2.31 8.17 0.11
CA LYS A 370 -1.06 8.26 -0.67
C LYS A 370 -0.92 9.68 -1.20
N GLN A 371 0.21 10.32 -0.89
CA GLN A 371 0.58 11.57 -1.54
C GLN A 371 1.08 11.25 -2.95
N ASN A 372 0.37 11.72 -3.98
CA ASN A 372 0.96 11.86 -5.30
C ASN A 372 1.48 13.29 -5.40
N GLU A 373 2.79 13.46 -5.27
CA GLU A 373 3.42 14.66 -5.80
C GLU A 373 3.27 14.64 -7.33
N PRO A 374 3.31 15.80 -8.02
CA PRO A 374 3.50 15.83 -9.46
C PRO A 374 4.83 15.12 -9.76
N HIS A 375 4.75 13.86 -10.15
CA HIS A 375 5.90 13.06 -10.53
C HIS A 375 6.15 13.24 -12.02
N ASP A 376 7.40 13.49 -12.42
CA ASP A 376 7.79 13.39 -13.82
C ASP A 376 7.51 11.95 -14.28
N ASN A 377 6.50 11.77 -15.13
CA ASN A 377 6.05 10.47 -15.58
C ASN A 377 6.23 10.35 -17.10
N VAL A 378 6.82 9.24 -17.54
CA VAL A 378 6.96 8.86 -18.94
C VAL A 378 6.24 7.52 -19.11
N PRO A 379 4.91 7.53 -19.33
CA PRO A 379 4.12 6.31 -19.42
C PRO A 379 4.38 5.62 -20.76
N ASP A 380 5.42 4.79 -20.82
CA ASP A 380 5.75 3.97 -21.99
C ASP A 380 5.84 2.49 -21.59
N GLN A 381 5.22 1.62 -22.38
CA GLN A 381 5.24 0.19 -22.09
C GLN A 381 6.62 -0.39 -22.39
N ALA A 382 7.13 -1.23 -21.48
CA ALA A 382 8.38 -1.94 -21.73
C ALA A 382 8.28 -2.82 -22.98
N LYS A 383 9.38 -2.94 -23.72
CA LYS A 383 9.43 -3.74 -24.96
C LYS A 383 10.29 -4.97 -24.78
N ASN A 384 9.85 -6.10 -25.34
CA ASN A 384 10.70 -7.27 -25.49
C ASN A 384 11.78 -7.01 -26.57
N PRO A 385 12.80 -7.88 -26.74
CA PRO A 385 13.82 -7.65 -27.75
C PRO A 385 13.36 -7.78 -29.22
N ASN A 386 12.17 -8.32 -29.48
CA ASN A 386 11.53 -8.27 -30.80
C ASN A 386 10.86 -6.90 -31.08
N GLY A 387 10.70 -6.05 -30.05
CA GLY A 387 10.13 -4.71 -30.16
C GLY A 387 8.66 -4.63 -29.80
N ASP A 388 8.04 -5.75 -29.43
CA ASP A 388 6.64 -5.81 -29.01
C ASP A 388 6.50 -5.32 -27.55
N SER A 389 5.38 -4.66 -27.26
CA SER A 389 4.99 -4.32 -25.90
C SER A 389 4.87 -5.58 -25.05
N ALA A 390 5.57 -5.62 -23.91
CA ALA A 390 5.60 -6.78 -23.03
C ALA A 390 5.51 -6.37 -21.56
N ASP A 391 4.76 -7.16 -20.78
CA ASP A 391 4.77 -7.07 -19.33
C ASP A 391 5.68 -8.15 -18.72
N SER A 392 5.82 -8.19 -17.39
CA SER A 392 6.67 -9.15 -16.71
C SER A 392 6.08 -10.54 -16.84
N ALA A 393 6.91 -11.57 -16.81
CA ALA A 393 6.47 -12.95 -16.99
C ALA A 393 5.34 -13.32 -16.00
N ASN A 394 5.43 -12.85 -14.75
CA ASN A 394 4.43 -13.10 -13.71
C ASN A 394 3.11 -12.32 -13.86
N LYS A 395 3.05 -11.30 -14.74
CA LYS A 395 1.86 -10.48 -15.00
C LYS A 395 1.34 -10.61 -16.42
N THR A 396 2.06 -11.36 -17.25
CA THR A 396 1.62 -11.73 -18.58
C THR A 396 0.65 -12.90 -18.47
N ALA A 397 -0.51 -12.81 -19.10
CA ALA A 397 -1.40 -13.96 -19.22
C ALA A 397 -0.68 -15.05 -20.03
N THR A 398 -0.52 -16.24 -19.45
CA THR A 398 0.17 -17.37 -20.07
C THR A 398 -0.70 -18.60 -20.15
N ASN A 399 -0.35 -19.53 -21.02
CA ASN A 399 -0.99 -20.83 -21.15
C ASN A 399 0.07 -21.95 -21.12
N LYS A 400 -0.20 -23.02 -20.35
CA LYS A 400 0.66 -24.22 -20.21
C LYS A 400 2.10 -23.89 -19.74
N CYS A 401 3.17 -24.50 -20.28
CA CYS A 401 4.53 -23.98 -20.05
C CYS A 401 4.60 -22.63 -20.74
N PRO A 402 4.97 -21.58 -20.03
CA PRO A 402 4.31 -20.28 -20.08
C PRO A 402 4.43 -19.58 -21.44
N VAL A 403 3.59 -19.98 -22.40
CA VAL A 403 3.42 -19.29 -23.68
C VAL A 403 2.63 -18.02 -23.39
N SER A 404 3.22 -16.87 -23.71
CA SER A 404 2.59 -15.56 -23.63
C SER A 404 1.35 -15.51 -24.52
N MET A 405 0.18 -15.22 -23.96
CA MET A 405 -1.07 -15.08 -24.71
C MET A 405 -1.17 -13.77 -25.51
N VAL A 406 -0.13 -12.93 -25.45
CA VAL A 406 -0.04 -11.65 -26.16
C VAL A 406 0.92 -11.75 -27.34
N THR A 407 2.11 -12.31 -27.13
CA THR A 407 3.20 -12.34 -28.12
C THR A 407 3.48 -13.75 -28.64
N GLY A 408 3.02 -14.78 -27.93
CA GLY A 408 3.29 -16.19 -28.24
C GLY A 408 4.73 -16.64 -28.04
N GLU A 409 5.55 -15.83 -27.37
CA GLU A 409 6.87 -16.24 -26.90
C GLU A 409 6.76 -17.13 -25.65
N GLU A 410 7.74 -18.01 -25.44
CA GLU A 410 7.91 -18.74 -24.18
C GLU A 410 8.52 -17.82 -23.13
N LEU A 411 7.96 -17.81 -21.91
CA LEU A 411 8.41 -17.02 -20.75
C LEU A 411 8.77 -17.93 -19.58
N LEU A 412 9.78 -18.79 -19.74
CA LEU A 412 10.11 -19.84 -18.79
C LEU A 412 11.02 -19.32 -17.67
N THR A 413 10.46 -19.11 -16.48
CA THR A 413 11.20 -18.74 -15.27
C THR A 413 11.42 -19.95 -14.35
N LEU A 414 12.65 -20.17 -13.90
CA LEU A 414 13.03 -21.25 -13.00
C LEU A 414 13.90 -20.70 -11.86
N THR A 415 13.63 -21.12 -10.62
CA THR A 415 14.45 -20.77 -9.46
C THR A 415 15.51 -21.84 -9.25
N ASP A 416 16.79 -21.46 -9.36
CA ASP A 416 17.91 -22.39 -9.23
C ASP A 416 18.60 -22.32 -7.85
N GLY A 417 18.29 -21.29 -7.07
CA GLY A 417 18.83 -21.13 -5.73
C GLY A 417 18.30 -19.90 -5.03
N ALA A 418 18.60 -19.77 -3.73
CA ALA A 418 18.23 -18.61 -2.93
C ALA A 418 19.38 -18.20 -2.00
N LEU A 419 19.48 -16.90 -1.75
CA LEU A 419 20.26 -16.31 -0.69
C LEU A 419 19.32 -15.89 0.42
N ASP A 420 19.49 -16.45 1.60
CA ASP A 420 18.69 -16.08 2.76
C ASP A 420 19.30 -14.88 3.51
N GLY A 421 18.48 -14.26 4.35
CA GLY A 421 18.84 -13.07 5.10
C GLY A 421 17.64 -12.15 5.29
N VAL A 422 17.89 -10.95 5.83
CA VAL A 422 16.86 -9.91 6.02
C VAL A 422 16.28 -9.47 4.68
N LEU A 423 17.14 -9.39 3.66
CA LEU A 423 16.76 -9.18 2.27
C LEU A 423 16.99 -10.47 1.48
N PRO A 424 16.00 -11.40 1.43
CA PRO A 424 16.15 -12.65 0.70
C PRO A 424 16.22 -12.41 -0.81
N PHE A 425 16.93 -13.29 -1.53
CA PHE A 425 17.10 -13.17 -2.98
C PHE A 425 17.05 -14.51 -3.67
N ASP A 426 16.11 -14.66 -4.59
CA ASP A 426 16.03 -15.83 -5.46
C ASP A 426 16.92 -15.63 -6.70
N PHE A 427 17.87 -16.56 -6.87
CA PHE A 427 18.58 -16.69 -8.12
C PHE A 427 17.71 -17.47 -9.10
N THR A 428 17.13 -16.76 -10.06
CA THR A 428 16.31 -17.35 -11.11
C THR A 428 17.03 -17.25 -12.44
N ARG A 429 16.77 -18.22 -13.31
CA ARG A 429 17.02 -18.13 -14.74
C ARG A 429 15.71 -17.99 -15.48
N LEU A 430 15.75 -17.25 -16.58
CA LEU A 430 14.61 -16.97 -17.43
C LEU A 430 14.97 -17.20 -18.89
N TYR A 431 14.19 -18.02 -19.58
CA TYR A 431 14.22 -18.09 -21.03
C TYR A 431 13.11 -17.23 -21.63
N ARG A 432 13.46 -16.41 -22.61
CA ARG A 432 12.53 -15.60 -23.39
C ARG A 432 12.78 -15.83 -24.87
N THR A 433 11.80 -16.32 -25.61
CA THR A 433 11.99 -16.61 -27.06
C THR A 433 12.43 -15.37 -27.84
N SER A 434 11.86 -14.20 -27.53
CA SER A 434 12.26 -12.95 -28.19
C SER A 434 13.69 -12.51 -27.87
N ALA A 435 14.39 -13.14 -26.92
CA ALA A 435 15.80 -12.92 -26.62
C ALA A 435 16.73 -13.97 -27.27
N ALA A 436 16.23 -14.81 -28.18
CA ALA A 436 17.01 -15.91 -28.80
C ALA A 436 18.31 -15.45 -29.50
N ASP A 437 18.43 -14.19 -29.92
CA ASP A 437 19.65 -13.62 -30.50
C ASP A 437 20.57 -12.91 -29.47
N ILE A 438 20.27 -13.02 -28.18
CA ILE A 438 20.99 -12.37 -27.08
C ILE A 438 21.64 -13.41 -26.18
N ASP A 439 22.98 -13.44 -26.17
CA ASP A 439 23.77 -14.13 -25.15
C ASP A 439 24.44 -13.12 -24.22
N ARG A 440 24.20 -13.27 -22.92
CA ARG A 440 24.76 -12.42 -21.86
C ARG A 440 25.35 -13.23 -20.72
N GLY A 441 25.83 -14.43 -21.03
CA GLY A 441 26.59 -15.27 -20.11
C GLY A 441 25.82 -16.46 -19.56
N LEU A 442 24.51 -16.59 -19.81
CA LEU A 442 23.75 -17.82 -19.52
C LEU A 442 23.35 -18.58 -20.79
N GLY A 443 23.91 -18.19 -21.94
CA GLY A 443 23.55 -18.72 -23.25
C GLY A 443 22.44 -17.94 -23.94
N PHE A 444 22.26 -18.19 -25.24
CA PHE A 444 21.28 -17.49 -26.07
C PHE A 444 19.84 -17.68 -25.56
N GLY A 445 19.09 -16.59 -25.45
CA GLY A 445 17.70 -16.59 -24.95
C GLY A 445 17.55 -16.65 -23.44
N TRP A 446 18.63 -16.92 -22.70
CA TRP A 446 18.63 -17.04 -21.24
C TRP A 446 19.20 -15.81 -20.54
N SER A 447 18.57 -15.42 -19.43
CA SER A 447 19.04 -14.42 -18.48
C SER A 447 18.87 -14.93 -17.05
N HIS A 448 19.41 -14.19 -16.07
CA HIS A 448 19.22 -14.50 -14.66
C HIS A 448 18.82 -13.27 -13.84
N SER A 449 18.30 -13.45 -12.63
CA SER A 449 17.76 -12.36 -11.77
C SER A 449 18.75 -11.22 -11.43
N LEU A 450 20.05 -11.37 -11.70
CA LEU A 450 21.06 -10.31 -11.58
C LEU A 450 21.41 -9.62 -12.92
N SER A 451 20.78 -10.02 -14.03
CA SER A 451 21.06 -9.54 -15.40
C SER A 451 20.50 -8.15 -15.73
N HIS A 452 20.32 -7.27 -14.74
CA HIS A 452 19.87 -5.90 -14.99
C HIS A 452 20.99 -5.02 -15.57
N ARG A 453 20.64 -4.13 -16.49
CA ARG A 453 21.58 -3.22 -17.17
C ARG A 453 21.00 -1.82 -17.36
N LEU A 454 21.86 -0.81 -17.28
CA LEU A 454 21.54 0.55 -17.72
C LEU A 454 22.50 0.95 -18.84
N ASP A 455 21.93 1.31 -19.98
CA ASP A 455 22.66 1.93 -21.09
C ASP A 455 22.31 3.43 -21.12
N ILE A 456 23.31 4.29 -20.96
CA ILE A 456 23.13 5.74 -20.97
C ILE A 456 23.45 6.25 -22.38
N ASP A 457 22.46 6.84 -23.03
CA ASP A 457 22.60 7.41 -24.38
C ASP A 457 22.15 8.88 -24.37
N GLY A 458 23.13 9.78 -24.32
CA GLY A 458 22.92 11.23 -24.27
C GLY A 458 22.05 11.65 -23.09
N ALA A 459 20.83 12.11 -23.39
CA ALA A 459 19.84 12.55 -22.40
C ALA A 459 18.86 11.44 -21.98
N SER A 460 19.10 10.20 -22.38
CA SER A 460 18.23 9.06 -22.10
C SER A 460 18.98 7.91 -21.42
N VAL A 461 18.24 7.11 -20.67
CA VAL A 461 18.70 5.90 -19.99
C VAL A 461 17.77 4.76 -20.38
N ILE A 462 18.34 3.70 -20.93
CA ILE A 462 17.60 2.49 -21.28
C ILE A 462 17.90 1.45 -20.20
N TRP A 463 16.86 1.10 -19.44
CA TRP A 463 16.92 0.00 -18.50
C TRP A 463 16.52 -1.30 -19.19
N THR A 464 17.45 -2.26 -19.21
CA THR A 464 17.12 -3.65 -19.55
C THR A 464 17.00 -4.45 -18.25
N ASP A 465 15.82 -4.97 -17.95
CA ASP A 465 15.58 -5.78 -16.76
C ASP A 465 16.13 -7.22 -16.90
N HIS A 466 16.03 -8.00 -15.82
CA HIS A 466 16.48 -9.39 -15.82
C HIS A 466 15.66 -10.31 -16.74
N GLU A 467 14.52 -9.86 -17.27
CA GLU A 467 13.72 -10.57 -18.26
C GLU A 467 14.03 -10.14 -19.71
N ASN A 468 15.08 -9.33 -19.92
CA ASN A 468 15.46 -8.70 -21.18
C ASN A 468 14.44 -7.68 -21.74
N ARG A 469 13.51 -7.18 -20.92
CA ARG A 469 12.60 -6.10 -21.34
C ARG A 469 13.30 -4.75 -21.22
N ARG A 470 13.02 -3.86 -22.17
CA ARG A 470 13.63 -2.53 -22.27
C ARG A 470 12.63 -1.46 -21.89
N THR A 471 12.99 -0.62 -20.94
CA THR A 471 12.24 0.57 -20.52
C THR A 471 13.13 1.80 -20.67
N THR A 472 12.65 2.82 -21.38
CA THR A 472 13.42 4.05 -21.59
C THR A 472 12.96 5.13 -20.60
N PHE A 473 13.93 5.80 -20.00
CA PHE A 473 13.74 6.96 -19.15
C PHE A 473 14.56 8.14 -19.68
N PRO A 474 14.12 9.39 -19.49
CA PRO A 474 15.04 10.53 -19.50
C PRO A 474 16.11 10.36 -18.41
N LEU A 475 17.31 10.87 -18.63
CA LEU A 475 18.38 10.87 -17.63
C LEU A 475 17.98 11.78 -16.44
N PRO A 476 17.94 11.27 -15.19
CA PRO A 476 17.66 12.09 -14.03
C PRO A 476 18.67 13.23 -13.86
N SER A 477 18.20 14.37 -13.36
CA SER A 477 19.03 15.55 -13.07
C SER A 477 18.74 16.09 -11.68
N ALA A 478 19.52 17.06 -11.21
CA ALA A 478 19.21 17.74 -9.94
C ALA A 478 17.84 18.45 -9.97
N GLU A 479 17.36 18.85 -11.14
CA GLU A 479 16.04 19.46 -11.33
C GLU A 479 14.93 18.41 -11.40
N ARG A 480 15.23 17.21 -11.92
CA ARG A 480 14.31 16.07 -12.04
C ARG A 480 14.97 14.81 -11.46
N PRO A 481 15.07 14.73 -10.12
CA PRO A 481 15.82 13.66 -9.47
C PRO A 481 15.07 12.33 -9.48
N THR A 482 13.79 12.31 -9.87
CA THR A 482 12.95 11.12 -9.89
C THR A 482 12.05 11.15 -11.11
N ILE A 483 12.08 10.07 -11.89
CA ILE A 483 11.24 9.91 -13.08
C ILE A 483 10.55 8.56 -13.01
N HIS A 484 9.23 8.58 -13.10
CA HIS A 484 8.38 7.41 -13.07
C HIS A 484 8.03 6.95 -14.49
N ASN A 485 7.79 5.66 -14.64
CA ASN A 485 7.11 5.06 -15.77
C ASN A 485 5.96 4.22 -15.22
N SER A 486 4.77 4.82 -15.19
CA SER A 486 3.55 4.20 -14.66
C SER A 486 3.13 2.92 -15.39
N LEU A 487 3.28 2.83 -16.72
CA LEU A 487 2.92 1.63 -17.49
C LEU A 487 3.86 0.46 -17.22
N SER A 488 5.16 0.75 -17.10
CA SER A 488 6.18 -0.25 -16.75
C SER A 488 6.29 -0.49 -15.24
N ARG A 489 5.52 0.24 -14.42
CA ARG A 489 5.55 0.21 -12.95
C ARG A 489 6.97 0.31 -12.38
N ALA A 490 7.75 1.21 -12.96
CA ALA A 490 9.16 1.40 -12.60
C ALA A 490 9.46 2.88 -12.42
N ALA A 491 10.54 3.19 -11.70
CA ALA A 491 11.02 4.55 -11.53
C ALA A 491 12.55 4.56 -11.47
N ILE A 492 13.14 5.63 -11.98
CA ILE A 492 14.58 5.89 -11.90
C ILE A 492 14.83 7.13 -11.04
N TYR A 493 15.84 7.04 -10.18
CA TYR A 493 16.21 8.07 -9.21
C TYR A 493 17.69 8.42 -9.35
N LEU A 494 18.03 9.68 -9.06
CA LEU A 494 19.40 10.06 -8.74
C LEU A 494 19.72 9.58 -7.31
N GLY A 495 20.81 8.83 -7.15
CA GLY A 495 21.27 8.35 -5.85
C GLY A 495 21.94 9.45 -5.01
N ASN A 496 22.26 9.12 -3.76
CA ASN A 496 22.94 10.05 -2.84
C ASN A 496 24.43 10.18 -3.17
N GLU A 497 24.97 9.20 -3.87
CA GLU A 497 26.37 9.13 -4.26
C GLU A 497 26.57 9.69 -5.68
N PRO A 498 27.73 10.30 -5.99
CA PRO A 498 27.99 10.80 -7.34
C PRO A 498 27.82 9.70 -8.40
N GLU A 499 27.10 10.03 -9.47
CA GLU A 499 26.84 9.12 -10.61
C GLU A 499 26.05 7.85 -10.26
N GLU A 500 25.45 7.78 -9.06
CA GLU A 500 24.56 6.69 -8.70
C GLU A 500 23.18 6.89 -9.32
N LEU A 501 22.69 5.87 -10.02
CA LEU A 501 21.31 5.77 -10.48
C LEU A 501 20.64 4.60 -9.79
N ILE A 502 19.43 4.82 -9.27
CA ILE A 502 18.67 3.79 -8.57
C ILE A 502 17.43 3.48 -9.41
N LEU A 503 17.15 2.22 -9.68
CA LEU A 503 15.91 1.75 -10.32
C LEU A 503 15.03 1.10 -9.27
N ALA A 504 13.78 1.55 -9.15
CA ALA A 504 12.76 0.83 -8.41
C ALA A 504 11.79 0.17 -9.39
N GLN A 505 11.42 -1.08 -9.11
CA GLN A 505 10.34 -1.77 -9.80
C GLN A 505 9.24 -2.10 -8.79
N ALA A 506 8.00 -1.74 -9.09
CA ALA A 506 6.88 -2.02 -8.21
C ALA A 506 6.47 -3.51 -8.31
N GLY A 507 6.37 -4.14 -7.16
CA GLY A 507 5.97 -5.53 -6.97
C GLY A 507 5.63 -5.78 -5.50
N ASP A 508 5.29 -7.02 -5.16
CA ASP A 508 4.94 -7.42 -3.78
C ASP A 508 6.11 -7.18 -2.82
N ASP A 509 7.34 -7.35 -3.32
CA ASP A 509 8.58 -6.95 -2.66
C ASP A 509 9.24 -5.78 -3.41
N ALA A 510 9.19 -4.58 -2.84
CA ALA A 510 9.88 -3.42 -3.42
C ALA A 510 11.40 -3.63 -3.41
N ARG A 511 12.01 -3.69 -4.59
CA ARG A 511 13.46 -3.81 -4.78
C ARG A 511 14.00 -2.54 -5.44
N PHE A 512 15.14 -2.07 -4.94
CA PHE A 512 15.89 -0.95 -5.48
C PHE A 512 17.22 -1.47 -6.03
N TYR A 513 17.47 -1.25 -7.31
CA TYR A 513 18.68 -1.67 -8.01
C TYR A 513 19.60 -0.48 -8.16
N HIS A 514 20.77 -0.53 -7.54
CA HIS A 514 21.74 0.56 -7.53
C HIS A 514 22.74 0.36 -8.66
N PHE A 515 22.96 1.39 -9.46
CA PHE A 515 23.87 1.41 -10.59
C PHE A 515 24.90 2.51 -10.44
N ARG A 516 26.13 2.24 -10.89
CA ARG A 516 27.16 3.24 -11.15
C ARG A 516 27.77 2.95 -12.51
N ASN A 517 27.89 3.96 -13.38
CA ASN A 517 28.43 3.80 -14.74
C ASN A 517 27.79 2.63 -15.52
N GLY A 518 26.46 2.53 -15.47
CA GLY A 518 25.68 1.49 -16.16
C GLY A 518 25.72 0.10 -15.51
N ARG A 519 26.50 -0.09 -14.44
CA ARG A 519 26.69 -1.39 -13.79
C ARG A 519 26.00 -1.46 -12.44
N MET A 520 25.26 -2.54 -12.20
CA MET A 520 24.63 -2.79 -10.91
C MET A 520 25.69 -3.06 -9.83
N THR A 521 25.59 -2.36 -8.71
CA THR A 521 26.52 -2.41 -7.56
C THR A 521 25.86 -2.93 -6.29
N ALA A 522 24.55 -2.78 -6.15
CA ALA A 522 23.79 -3.27 -5.01
C ALA A 522 22.31 -3.46 -5.32
N ILE A 523 21.63 -4.21 -4.46
CA ILE A 523 20.17 -4.32 -4.41
C ILE A 523 19.75 -3.99 -2.99
N SER A 524 18.77 -3.12 -2.80
CA SER A 524 18.21 -2.83 -1.48
C SER A 524 16.69 -2.92 -1.43
N ASP A 525 16.13 -2.86 -0.23
CA ASP A 525 14.71 -2.72 0.02
C ASP A 525 14.37 -1.32 0.60
N ALA A 526 13.11 -1.13 0.96
CA ALA A 526 12.62 0.13 1.54
C ALA A 526 13.20 0.46 2.93
N TYR A 527 13.83 -0.52 3.60
CA TYR A 527 14.46 -0.37 4.90
C TYR A 527 15.99 -0.19 4.80
N ASP A 528 16.52 -0.06 3.58
CA ASP A 528 17.95 0.00 3.25
C ASP A 528 18.74 -1.25 3.69
N ASN A 529 18.07 -2.40 3.84
CA ASN A 529 18.79 -3.67 3.85
C ASN A 529 19.40 -3.86 2.47
N ARG A 530 20.68 -4.26 2.39
CA ARG A 530 21.42 -4.19 1.12
C ARG A 530 22.21 -5.46 0.82
N LEU A 531 21.97 -6.01 -0.38
CA LEU A 531 22.82 -7.00 -1.02
C LEU A 531 23.89 -6.27 -1.84
N ARG A 532 25.15 -6.61 -1.61
CA ARG A 532 26.30 -5.96 -2.26
C ARG A 532 26.86 -6.83 -3.37
N ILE A 533 27.16 -6.22 -4.51
CA ILE A 533 27.72 -6.92 -5.66
C ILE A 533 29.22 -6.65 -5.73
N THR A 534 30.02 -7.71 -5.76
CA THR A 534 31.44 -7.62 -6.14
C THR A 534 31.65 -8.20 -7.52
N ARG A 535 32.64 -7.67 -8.24
CA ARG A 535 32.96 -8.08 -9.61
C ARG A 535 34.36 -8.65 -9.71
N ASP A 536 34.55 -9.55 -10.68
CA ASP A 536 35.87 -10.06 -11.02
C ASP A 536 36.66 -9.06 -11.89
N ARG A 537 37.89 -9.42 -12.26
CA ARG A 537 38.76 -8.57 -13.09
C ARG A 537 38.24 -8.35 -14.52
N GLN A 538 37.26 -9.14 -14.96
CA GLN A 538 36.58 -9.00 -16.26
C GLN A 538 35.26 -8.23 -16.11
N GLU A 539 35.02 -7.63 -14.95
CA GLU A 539 33.84 -6.83 -14.63
C GLU A 539 32.52 -7.62 -14.62
N ARG A 540 32.60 -8.94 -14.47
CA ARG A 540 31.44 -9.81 -14.29
C ARG A 540 31.07 -9.91 -12.83
N ILE A 541 29.80 -10.14 -12.52
CA ILE A 541 29.35 -10.32 -11.14
C ILE A 541 30.01 -11.57 -10.58
N GLN A 542 30.86 -11.41 -9.56
CA GLN A 542 31.52 -12.50 -8.86
C GLN A 542 30.71 -12.94 -7.64
N ARG A 543 30.20 -11.99 -6.84
CA ARG A 543 29.50 -12.29 -5.60
C ARG A 543 28.34 -11.35 -5.33
N LEU A 544 27.26 -11.90 -4.78
CA LEU A 544 26.14 -11.18 -4.16
C LEU A 544 26.17 -11.47 -2.66
N ASP A 545 26.62 -10.51 -1.85
CA ASP A 545 26.84 -10.63 -0.40
C ASP A 545 25.68 -9.98 0.37
N ASN A 546 25.11 -10.69 1.36
CA ASN A 546 24.03 -10.18 2.19
C ASN A 546 24.49 -9.31 3.38
N GLY A 547 25.81 -9.13 3.57
CA GLY A 547 26.39 -8.36 4.67
C GLY A 547 26.32 -9.06 6.03
N ALA A 548 25.77 -10.28 6.09
CA ALA A 548 25.64 -11.12 7.28
C ALA A 548 26.46 -12.42 7.14
N GLY A 549 27.53 -12.39 6.34
CA GLY A 549 28.47 -13.50 6.18
C GLY A 549 27.95 -14.64 5.29
N ARG A 550 26.95 -14.40 4.43
CA ARG A 550 26.46 -15.35 3.44
C ARG A 550 26.41 -14.67 2.07
N ALA A 551 26.69 -15.44 1.02
CA ALA A 551 26.72 -14.89 -0.32
C ALA A 551 26.42 -15.93 -1.41
N LEU A 552 25.97 -15.47 -2.57
CA LEU A 552 26.02 -16.26 -3.81
C LEU A 552 27.29 -15.91 -4.57
N CYS A 553 28.05 -16.91 -4.99
CA CYS A 553 29.23 -16.77 -5.82
C CYS A 553 28.93 -17.32 -7.22
N LEU A 554 29.13 -16.49 -8.24
CA LEU A 554 28.91 -16.85 -9.64
C LEU A 554 30.24 -17.28 -10.24
N ARG A 555 30.32 -18.53 -10.69
CA ARG A 555 31.51 -19.10 -11.35
C ARG A 555 31.33 -19.16 -12.85
N TYR A 556 32.36 -18.74 -13.56
CA TYR A 556 32.31 -18.66 -15.02
C TYR A 556 33.45 -19.43 -15.67
N GLU A 557 33.18 -19.96 -16.84
CA GLU A 557 34.18 -20.42 -17.80
C GLU A 557 34.10 -19.53 -19.04
N ARG A 558 35.22 -18.93 -19.44
CA ARG A 558 35.28 -17.89 -20.49
C ARG A 558 34.30 -16.75 -20.21
N SER A 559 33.15 -16.67 -20.89
CA SER A 559 32.09 -15.67 -20.69
C SER A 559 30.83 -16.24 -20.04
N HIS A 560 30.72 -17.56 -19.90
CA HIS A 560 29.50 -18.25 -19.51
C HIS A 560 29.50 -18.66 -18.05
N LEU A 561 28.38 -18.42 -17.37
CA LEU A 561 28.13 -18.84 -16.00
C LEU A 561 27.99 -20.35 -15.98
N VAL A 562 28.90 -21.05 -15.32
CA VAL A 562 28.91 -22.51 -15.23
C VAL A 562 28.35 -23.01 -13.91
N ALA A 563 28.27 -22.16 -12.87
CA ALA A 563 27.65 -22.52 -11.61
C ALA A 563 27.35 -21.32 -10.70
N VAL A 564 26.43 -21.52 -9.77
CA VAL A 564 26.18 -20.63 -8.63
C VAL A 564 26.41 -21.40 -7.34
N ASP A 565 27.33 -20.90 -6.53
CA ASP A 565 27.69 -21.49 -5.24
C ASP A 565 27.12 -20.64 -4.10
N TYR A 566 26.57 -21.31 -3.10
CA TYR A 566 26.27 -20.71 -1.81
C TYR A 566 27.52 -20.71 -0.93
N GLN A 567 27.91 -19.52 -0.45
CA GLN A 567 29.13 -19.31 0.33
C GLN A 567 28.85 -18.75 1.72
N VAL A 568 29.67 -19.17 2.69
CA VAL A 568 29.71 -18.64 4.05
C VAL A 568 31.05 -17.98 4.35
N PHE A 569 31.02 -16.92 5.15
CA PHE A 569 32.20 -16.21 5.60
C PHE A 569 32.79 -16.90 6.84
N VAL A 570 34.01 -17.41 6.70
CA VAL A 570 34.82 -18.03 7.75
C VAL A 570 36.16 -17.30 7.81
N PRO A 571 36.54 -16.66 8.92
CA PRO A 571 37.79 -15.92 9.02
C PRO A 571 39.01 -16.74 8.54
N ALA A 572 39.79 -16.15 7.63
CA ALA A 572 40.97 -16.75 7.02
C ALA A 572 42.06 -15.67 6.78
N PRO A 573 43.31 -16.06 6.46
CA PRO A 573 44.42 -15.10 6.29
C PRO A 573 44.25 -14.11 5.12
N THR A 574 43.41 -14.41 4.13
CA THR A 574 43.10 -13.52 3.00
C THR A 574 41.60 -13.39 2.82
N LEU A 575 41.14 -12.23 2.33
CA LEU A 575 39.72 -11.96 2.09
C LEU A 575 39.07 -12.97 1.12
N GLU A 576 39.82 -13.47 0.15
CA GLU A 576 39.34 -14.49 -0.79
C GLU A 576 39.18 -15.85 -0.10
N ALA A 577 40.13 -16.25 0.75
CA ALA A 577 40.05 -17.48 1.54
C ALA A 577 38.98 -17.42 2.65
N CYS A 578 38.48 -16.22 2.98
CA CYS A 578 37.41 -16.07 3.96
C CYS A 578 36.07 -16.61 3.45
N TRP A 579 35.87 -16.71 2.15
CA TRP A 579 34.62 -17.22 1.59
C TRP A 579 34.75 -18.68 1.23
N LYS A 580 34.00 -19.54 1.93
CA LYS A 580 33.97 -20.98 1.67
C LYS A 580 32.64 -21.37 1.03
N THR A 581 32.72 -22.07 -0.10
CA THR A 581 31.55 -22.71 -0.70
C THR A 581 31.03 -23.81 0.21
N GLU A 582 29.77 -23.68 0.62
CA GLU A 582 29.05 -24.68 1.40
C GLU A 582 28.33 -25.66 0.48
N GLN A 583 27.72 -25.15 -0.60
CA GLN A 583 27.00 -25.96 -1.58
C GLN A 583 27.00 -25.29 -2.95
N THR A 584 27.12 -26.06 -4.03
CA THR A 584 26.79 -25.59 -5.38
C THR A 584 25.28 -25.73 -5.58
N LEU A 585 24.58 -24.62 -5.77
CA LEU A 585 23.13 -24.58 -5.92
C LEU A 585 22.68 -25.08 -7.29
N VAL A 586 23.46 -24.73 -8.32
CA VAL A 586 23.20 -25.11 -9.70
C VAL A 586 24.48 -25.10 -10.51
N SER A 587 24.59 -26.00 -11.49
CA SER A 587 25.63 -26.02 -12.53
C SER A 587 25.01 -26.03 -13.92
N TYR A 588 25.69 -25.45 -14.90
CA TYR A 588 25.23 -25.28 -16.27
C TYR A 588 26.22 -25.85 -17.27
N ALA A 589 25.71 -26.50 -18.32
CA ALA A 589 26.52 -26.97 -19.45
C ALA A 589 26.02 -26.37 -20.77
N TYR A 590 26.98 -26.13 -21.66
CA TYR A 590 26.75 -25.47 -22.95
C TYR A 590 27.29 -26.32 -24.08
N ASP A 591 26.68 -26.18 -25.25
CA ASP A 591 27.24 -26.73 -26.49
C ASP A 591 28.25 -25.77 -27.15
N GLU A 592 28.77 -26.16 -28.32
CA GLU A 592 29.72 -25.34 -29.09
C GLU A 592 29.11 -24.04 -29.65
N ARG A 593 27.77 -23.95 -29.67
CA ARG A 593 27.00 -22.79 -30.15
C ARG A 593 26.59 -21.86 -29.01
N ALA A 594 27.09 -22.09 -27.79
CA ALA A 594 26.74 -21.35 -26.58
C ALA A 594 25.24 -21.45 -26.21
N GLN A 595 24.58 -22.55 -26.56
CA GLN A 595 23.23 -22.88 -26.11
C GLN A 595 23.31 -23.57 -24.75
N LEU A 596 22.49 -23.16 -23.79
CA LEU A 596 22.37 -23.84 -22.49
C LEU A 596 21.66 -25.18 -22.70
N ILE A 597 22.41 -26.29 -22.67
CA ILE A 597 21.86 -27.63 -22.96
C ILE A 597 21.52 -28.43 -21.71
N GLU A 598 22.09 -28.08 -20.56
CA GLU A 598 21.82 -28.77 -19.30
C GLU A 598 21.95 -27.83 -18.11
N ALA A 599 21.05 -27.98 -17.14
CA ALA A 599 21.18 -27.37 -15.82
C ALA A 599 20.93 -28.40 -14.73
N THR A 600 21.90 -28.55 -13.84
CA THR A 600 21.90 -29.53 -12.74
C THR A 600 21.72 -28.83 -11.42
N ASN A 601 20.67 -29.16 -10.67
CA ASN A 601 20.40 -28.57 -9.36
C ASN A 601 21.31 -29.14 -8.26
N ALA A 602 21.18 -28.61 -7.05
CA ALA A 602 21.97 -29.02 -5.89
C ALA A 602 21.80 -30.49 -5.46
N ALA A 603 20.72 -31.15 -5.90
CA ALA A 603 20.45 -32.57 -5.67
C ALA A 603 21.04 -33.49 -6.77
N GLY A 604 21.67 -32.92 -7.80
CA GLY A 604 22.20 -33.66 -8.95
C GLY A 604 21.16 -33.99 -10.02
N GLU A 605 19.94 -33.44 -9.90
CA GLU A 605 18.87 -33.61 -10.88
C GLU A 605 19.07 -32.61 -12.02
N SER A 606 18.92 -33.07 -13.26
CA SER A 606 19.25 -32.26 -14.44
C SER A 606 18.07 -32.06 -15.38
N GLU A 607 17.88 -30.82 -15.82
CA GLU A 607 17.01 -30.50 -16.96
C GLU A 607 17.85 -30.33 -18.22
N ARG A 608 17.32 -30.76 -19.37
CA ARG A 608 17.99 -30.64 -20.68
C ARG A 608 17.16 -29.82 -21.67
N TYR A 609 17.83 -29.14 -22.58
CA TYR A 609 17.20 -28.27 -23.57
C TYR A 609 17.77 -28.50 -24.97
N ASP A 610 16.89 -28.57 -25.96
CA ASP A 610 17.25 -28.63 -27.38
C ASP A 610 16.66 -27.42 -28.12
N TYR A 611 17.34 -26.99 -29.16
CA TYR A 611 17.05 -25.74 -29.86
C TYR A 611 17.13 -25.91 -31.38
N ASP A 612 16.56 -24.94 -32.10
CA ASP A 612 16.78 -24.78 -33.52
C ASP A 612 18.10 -24.03 -33.83
N ASP A 613 18.33 -23.78 -35.12
CA ASP A 613 19.53 -23.08 -35.60
C ASP A 613 19.56 -21.58 -35.24
N GLN A 614 18.47 -21.02 -34.74
CA GLN A 614 18.35 -19.63 -34.31
C GLN A 614 18.15 -19.51 -32.80
N HIS A 615 18.50 -20.57 -32.05
CA HIS A 615 18.44 -20.64 -30.58
C HIS A 615 17.03 -20.54 -29.99
N VAL A 616 16.01 -20.86 -30.79
CA VAL A 616 14.63 -21.03 -30.32
C VAL A 616 14.49 -22.42 -29.72
N ILE A 617 13.96 -22.51 -28.50
CA ILE A 617 13.78 -23.79 -27.79
C ILE A 617 12.79 -24.70 -28.53
N LEU A 618 13.18 -25.95 -28.75
CA LEU A 618 12.36 -27.00 -29.38
C LEU A 618 11.93 -28.05 -28.36
N GLN A 619 12.77 -28.34 -27.38
CA GLN A 619 12.50 -29.34 -26.35
C GLN A 619 13.06 -28.90 -25.00
N ARG A 620 12.32 -29.24 -23.93
CA ARG A 620 12.74 -29.19 -22.54
C ARG A 620 12.45 -30.53 -21.91
N GLN A 621 13.47 -31.19 -21.40
CA GLN A 621 13.34 -32.43 -20.66
C GLN A 621 13.60 -32.18 -19.18
N LEU A 622 12.64 -32.55 -18.32
CA LEU A 622 12.80 -32.50 -16.87
C LEU A 622 13.62 -33.68 -16.36
N ALA A 623 14.17 -33.56 -15.16
CA ALA A 623 14.91 -34.63 -14.50
C ALA A 623 14.14 -35.95 -14.38
N GLY A 624 12.81 -35.88 -14.22
CA GLY A 624 11.91 -37.04 -14.19
C GLY A 624 11.67 -37.72 -15.56
N GLY A 625 12.30 -37.23 -16.64
CA GLY A 625 12.18 -37.78 -17.99
C GLY A 625 10.98 -37.27 -18.81
N ALA A 626 10.10 -36.45 -18.20
CA ALA A 626 9.04 -35.77 -18.93
C ALA A 626 9.63 -34.73 -19.89
N SER A 627 9.20 -34.75 -21.15
CA SER A 627 9.64 -33.78 -22.16
C SER A 627 8.48 -32.90 -22.61
N PHE A 628 8.78 -31.63 -22.83
CA PHE A 628 7.90 -30.63 -23.41
C PHE A 628 8.49 -30.19 -24.74
N PHE A 629 7.63 -29.94 -25.71
CA PHE A 629 8.00 -29.63 -27.08
C PHE A 629 7.24 -28.41 -27.58
N TRP A 630 7.86 -27.66 -28.48
CA TRP A 630 7.27 -26.48 -29.09
C TRP A 630 7.37 -26.55 -30.62
N GLU A 631 6.34 -26.06 -31.28
CA GLU A 631 6.32 -25.76 -32.71
C GLU A 631 6.09 -24.26 -32.90
N TRP A 632 6.84 -23.66 -33.82
CA TRP A 632 6.91 -22.22 -34.02
C TRP A 632 6.54 -21.85 -35.47
N GLU A 633 5.71 -20.83 -35.67
CA GLU A 633 5.33 -20.35 -37.02
C GLU A 633 6.45 -19.55 -37.69
N ARG A 634 7.18 -18.77 -36.90
CA ARG A 634 8.25 -17.85 -37.31
C ARG A 634 9.58 -18.31 -36.70
N SER A 635 10.67 -17.61 -37.00
CA SER A 635 12.02 -18.00 -36.59
C SER A 635 12.72 -16.95 -35.71
N GLY A 636 13.70 -17.40 -34.92
CA GLY A 636 14.53 -16.54 -34.07
C GLY A 636 13.70 -15.74 -33.07
N LYS A 637 14.09 -14.50 -32.80
CA LYS A 637 13.36 -13.63 -31.86
C LYS A 637 11.91 -13.32 -32.24
N ALA A 638 11.53 -13.53 -33.50
CA ALA A 638 10.16 -13.33 -33.97
C ALA A 638 9.31 -14.61 -33.86
N ALA A 639 9.87 -15.73 -33.37
CA ALA A 639 9.18 -16.99 -33.23
C ALA A 639 7.97 -16.87 -32.30
N ARG A 640 6.85 -17.45 -32.76
CA ARG A 640 5.54 -17.43 -32.11
C ARG A 640 5.00 -18.85 -32.05
N CYS A 641 4.66 -19.33 -30.85
CA CYS A 641 4.29 -20.72 -30.61
C CYS A 641 2.94 -21.05 -31.26
N ILE A 642 2.86 -22.11 -32.05
CA ILE A 642 1.62 -22.61 -32.68
C ILE A 642 1.18 -23.97 -32.14
N ARG A 643 2.09 -24.68 -31.47
CA ARG A 643 1.76 -25.91 -30.76
C ARG A 643 2.71 -26.12 -29.60
N HIS A 644 2.16 -26.60 -28.49
CA HIS A 644 2.93 -26.95 -27.32
C HIS A 644 2.39 -28.25 -26.70
N TRP A 645 3.22 -29.29 -26.63
CA TRP A 645 2.79 -30.61 -26.16
C TRP A 645 3.84 -31.24 -25.26
N ALA A 646 3.42 -32.23 -24.47
CA ALA A 646 4.29 -33.02 -23.63
C ALA A 646 4.40 -34.46 -24.12
N SER A 647 5.39 -35.19 -23.61
CA SER A 647 5.54 -36.64 -23.84
C SER A 647 4.41 -37.49 -23.24
N PHE A 648 3.50 -36.88 -22.47
CA PHE A 648 2.33 -37.50 -21.88
C PHE A 648 1.03 -36.87 -22.39
N ALA A 649 -0.02 -37.67 -22.54
CA ALA A 649 -1.24 -37.32 -23.30
C ALA A 649 -2.09 -36.17 -22.73
N GLN A 650 -1.84 -35.73 -21.49
CA GLN A 650 -2.67 -34.74 -20.80
C GLN A 650 -2.36 -33.29 -21.23
N MET A 651 -1.40 -33.10 -22.15
CA MET A 651 -0.95 -31.79 -22.57
C MET A 651 -0.57 -31.76 -24.07
N ASP A 652 -1.46 -31.17 -24.86
CA ASP A 652 -1.26 -30.76 -26.26
C ASP A 652 -2.17 -29.54 -26.47
N ALA A 653 -1.58 -28.38 -26.74
CA ALA A 653 -2.27 -27.13 -27.01
C ALA A 653 -1.87 -26.63 -28.40
N ARG A 654 -2.81 -26.04 -29.13
CA ARG A 654 -2.57 -25.43 -30.43
C ARG A 654 -3.02 -23.98 -30.40
N TYR A 655 -2.20 -23.10 -30.94
CA TYR A 655 -2.44 -21.67 -30.90
C TYR A 655 -2.68 -21.17 -32.32
N VAL A 656 -3.87 -20.60 -32.54
CA VAL A 656 -4.19 -19.91 -33.79
C VAL A 656 -4.21 -18.42 -33.49
N TRP A 657 -3.24 -17.71 -34.07
CA TRP A 657 -3.08 -16.28 -33.90
C TRP A 657 -3.73 -15.52 -35.03
N ASP A 658 -4.42 -14.43 -34.70
CA ASP A 658 -4.90 -13.49 -35.72
C ASP A 658 -3.95 -12.30 -35.91
N ASP A 659 -4.27 -11.47 -36.90
CA ASP A 659 -3.53 -10.24 -37.20
C ASP A 659 -3.80 -9.10 -36.20
N ALA A 660 -4.80 -9.27 -35.32
CA ALA A 660 -5.18 -8.31 -34.28
C ALA A 660 -4.48 -8.58 -32.93
N GLY A 661 -3.63 -9.60 -32.84
CA GLY A 661 -2.90 -9.97 -31.64
C GLY A 661 -3.71 -10.81 -30.65
N SER A 662 -4.83 -11.38 -31.09
CA SER A 662 -5.61 -12.34 -30.31
C SER A 662 -5.23 -13.78 -30.65
N VAL A 663 -5.46 -14.69 -29.69
CA VAL A 663 -5.13 -16.10 -29.83
C VAL A 663 -6.29 -16.98 -29.42
N THR A 664 -6.56 -18.01 -30.22
CA THR A 664 -7.49 -19.10 -29.88
C THR A 664 -6.69 -20.35 -29.54
N VAL A 665 -7.04 -20.99 -28.42
CA VAL A 665 -6.36 -22.19 -27.86
C VAL A 665 -7.22 -23.44 -27.99
#